data_AF-A0A6N3GRG4-F1
#
_entry.id   AF-A0A6N3GRG4-F1
#
_cell.length_a   1.000
_cell.length_b   1.000
_cell.length_c   1.000
_cell.angle_alpha   90.00
_cell.angle_beta   90.00
_cell.angle_gamma   90.00
#
_symmetry.space_group_name_H-M   'P 1'
#
loop_
_entity.id
_entity.type
_entity.pdbx_description
1 polymer ?
#
loop_
_entity_poly.entity_id
_entity_poly.type
_entity_poly.pdbx_seq_one_letter_code
_entity_poly.pdbx_strand_id
1 'polypeptide(L)'
;MKKWKRILSVALSVLLLSGSISVCAAENLSAARTYTDRSEVIGTAVVVGDEGSVGGSALFSRPGTIATITPGKPHSYGSWGTCEFNVKTETGNHLGFCAEPNSGTPSGNFSVSILDDSQEKNANIKAAVLCYVIPELYEGLGKNIYNEKDNNTYAYCHALIGYLYNGSLTGLSSSMADGVRMMYSTINTHRQTNQTLISYMQRYQVYVAYNDQQDIVWIEEQQKGSMNLKKESANPEMTNENNCYSLEGAVYGVYKEQSCNTKIADLTTDAQGNSNTVEVDAGTYYVKETKAPKGFILDKKVYPVTVTAGKTAVLKVKDLPQLDPVGVLLGKIDKETNQNKPQGSASLEGAEFTVKYYKTEPTGTQNPAEQGKTPERTWVFRTDEDGFCYYDTKYLISGSELYLGATGLPQIPLGIITIQETKAPEGYILNPEIFVVPITSNNDGSEFVYTYNEPEIPETLLTLDIVKVLKGKDTPIPGVVFLHTDSKGNQEEVTTDEKGQAVLKGLTRGTHTIQEKSVPDGYTKNPGVLKFSVDENNKITLLENTATDKTGTMKFTVREDGTAQLHVEDILAPYQLIIHKVNDHEKVLEGAEFTLYTDKECKQELQKATSGKDGILRFQDLEVDKKYYLKETKAPDGYRIPVNSDGTDIVYEIYTKSDPQKDLFEYYVNGKKYTDATGDFAITGTKADREVNLKVVNPVGMKMPETGSPWTVGILLTGLGLIVAGYVMMIRKGKQEDEEK
;
A
#
# COMPACT_ATOMS: atom_id res chain seq x y z
N MET A 1 10.32 -44.55 -0.23
CA MET A 1 10.56 -45.63 -1.23
C MET A 1 12.00 -45.50 -1.75
N LYS A 2 13.02 -45.93 -1.00
CA LYS A 2 13.82 -47.17 -1.20
C LYS A 2 14.00 -47.66 -2.66
N LYS A 3 15.26 -47.58 -3.10
CA LYS A 3 16.03 -48.46 -4.02
C LYS A 3 15.67 -48.33 -5.51
N TRP A 4 16.62 -48.14 -6.43
CA TRP A 4 17.54 -49.19 -6.92
C TRP A 4 18.85 -48.65 -7.59
N LYS A 5 20.00 -49.22 -7.16
CA LYS A 5 21.27 -49.61 -7.85
C LYS A 5 21.93 -48.64 -8.87
N ARG A 6 23.12 -48.04 -8.66
CA ARG A 6 24.53 -48.55 -8.63
C ARG A 6 24.93 -49.50 -9.79
N ILE A 7 25.97 -49.14 -10.56
CA ILE A 7 27.27 -49.86 -10.68
C ILE A 7 28.30 -49.02 -11.47
N LEU A 8 29.52 -49.03 -10.95
CA LEU A 8 30.78 -48.43 -11.43
C LEU A 8 31.58 -49.51 -12.20
N SER A 9 32.34 -49.09 -13.22
CA SER A 9 33.60 -49.62 -13.80
C SER A 9 34.08 -51.08 -13.51
N VAL A 10 34.53 -51.78 -14.56
CA VAL A 10 35.86 -52.47 -14.71
C VAL A 10 35.80 -53.54 -15.82
N ALA A 11 36.76 -53.52 -16.75
CA ALA A 11 37.34 -54.72 -17.37
C ALA A 11 38.76 -54.45 -17.93
N LEU A 12 39.72 -55.17 -17.36
CA LEU A 12 41.16 -55.27 -17.60
C LEU A 12 41.41 -56.41 -18.63
N SER A 13 42.41 -56.40 -19.52
CA SER A 13 43.70 -57.13 -19.34
C SER A 13 44.34 -57.51 -20.69
N VAL A 14 45.64 -57.87 -20.64
CA VAL A 14 46.46 -58.71 -21.57
C VAL A 14 47.27 -57.87 -22.60
N LEU A 15 48.62 -57.85 -22.68
CA LEU A 15 49.70 -58.78 -22.31
C LEU A 15 51.04 -57.99 -22.23
N LEU A 16 51.82 -58.20 -21.17
CA LEU A 16 53.26 -57.90 -21.09
C LEU A 16 53.96 -59.25 -20.83
N LEU A 17 54.95 -59.64 -21.64
CA LEU A 17 56.08 -60.54 -21.31
C LEU A 17 56.89 -60.90 -22.57
N SER A 18 58.15 -60.46 -22.67
CA SER A 18 59.36 -61.29 -22.80
C SER A 18 60.57 -60.60 -23.48
N GLY A 19 61.73 -60.60 -22.80
CA GLY A 19 63.11 -60.53 -23.33
C GLY A 19 63.66 -59.13 -23.70
N SER A 20 64.51 -58.44 -22.91
CA SER A 20 65.94 -58.69 -22.59
C SER A 20 66.82 -58.64 -23.87
N ILE A 21 67.79 -57.76 -24.16
CA ILE A 21 68.83 -57.00 -23.41
C ILE A 21 69.47 -55.91 -24.34
N SER A 22 69.72 -54.70 -23.79
CA SER A 22 70.84 -53.70 -23.90
C SER A 22 71.54 -53.39 -25.26
N VAL A 23 71.89 -52.16 -25.68
CA VAL A 23 72.55 -51.00 -25.00
C VAL A 23 72.34 -49.68 -25.79
N CYS A 24 72.08 -48.59 -25.06
CA CYS A 24 72.29 -47.13 -25.23
C CYS A 24 72.18 -46.35 -26.58
N ALA A 25 71.48 -45.22 -26.41
CA ALA A 25 71.67 -43.86 -26.98
C ALA A 25 70.97 -43.50 -28.31
N ALA A 26 69.89 -42.70 -28.20
CA ALA A 26 69.70 -41.44 -28.93
C ALA A 26 68.40 -40.77 -28.46
N GLU A 27 68.51 -39.57 -27.88
CA GLU A 27 67.40 -38.64 -27.75
C GLU A 27 66.91 -38.23 -29.15
N ASN A 28 65.59 -38.29 -29.40
CA ASN A 28 64.99 -37.45 -30.41
C ASN A 28 63.48 -37.23 -30.20
N LEU A 29 63.09 -36.02 -30.58
CA LEU A 29 61.79 -35.39 -30.44
C LEU A 29 60.65 -36.14 -31.13
N SER A 30 59.47 -36.16 -30.48
CA SER A 30 58.19 -35.97 -31.16
C SER A 30 57.10 -35.58 -30.15
N ALA A 31 56.79 -34.30 -30.01
CA ALA A 31 55.54 -33.87 -29.37
C ALA A 31 54.58 -33.41 -30.47
N ALA A 32 53.59 -34.26 -30.72
CA ALA A 32 52.50 -34.02 -31.66
C ALA A 32 51.52 -32.96 -31.12
N ARG A 33 50.89 -32.28 -32.08
CA ARG A 33 49.80 -31.31 -31.98
C ARG A 33 48.68 -31.75 -31.05
N THR A 34 48.14 -30.81 -30.28
CA THR A 34 46.82 -30.90 -29.64
C THR A 34 45.93 -29.78 -30.15
N TYR A 35 44.86 -30.17 -30.85
CA TYR A 35 43.67 -29.37 -31.10
C TYR A 35 42.71 -29.50 -29.91
N THR A 36 42.07 -28.39 -29.53
CA THR A 36 40.81 -28.39 -28.79
C THR A 36 39.82 -27.50 -29.52
N ASP A 37 38.77 -28.11 -30.03
CA ASP A 37 37.52 -27.49 -30.45
C ASP A 37 36.50 -27.61 -29.30
N ARG A 38 35.76 -26.53 -29.03
CA ARG A 38 34.28 -26.51 -29.02
C ARG A 38 33.71 -25.23 -28.41
N SER A 39 32.84 -24.58 -29.21
CA SER A 39 31.57 -23.90 -28.86
C SER A 39 31.63 -22.69 -27.92
N GLU A 40 30.95 -21.54 -28.11
CA GLU A 40 29.64 -21.26 -28.70
C GLU A 40 29.63 -19.84 -29.30
N VAL A 41 28.87 -19.65 -30.38
CA VAL A 41 28.51 -18.33 -30.90
C VAL A 41 27.38 -17.77 -30.05
N ILE A 42 27.59 -16.66 -29.35
CA ILE A 42 26.53 -15.92 -28.67
C ILE A 42 26.76 -14.40 -28.84
N GLY A 43 25.88 -13.76 -29.63
CA GLY A 43 25.77 -12.31 -29.81
C GLY A 43 26.28 -11.80 -31.15
N THR A 44 25.39 -11.66 -32.14
CA THR A 44 25.70 -10.97 -33.40
C THR A 44 25.76 -9.46 -33.19
N ALA A 45 26.95 -8.87 -33.32
CA ALA A 45 27.10 -7.47 -33.65
C ALA A 45 26.50 -7.24 -35.05
N VAL A 46 25.48 -6.40 -35.16
CA VAL A 46 24.97 -5.98 -36.47
C VAL A 46 25.91 -4.89 -36.99
N VAL A 47 26.71 -5.23 -37.99
CA VAL A 47 27.38 -4.23 -38.83
C VAL A 47 26.27 -3.58 -39.66
N VAL A 48 25.85 -2.37 -39.28
CA VAL A 48 25.07 -1.54 -40.19
C VAL A 48 26.08 -0.93 -41.17
N GLY A 49 26.21 -1.57 -42.32
CA GLY A 49 26.83 -1.01 -43.52
C GLY A 49 25.94 -1.39 -44.69
N ASP A 50 25.57 -0.40 -45.50
CA ASP A 50 24.65 -0.51 -46.63
C ASP A 50 24.72 -1.84 -47.38
N GLU A 51 23.54 -2.39 -47.69
CA GLU A 51 23.37 -3.50 -48.62
C GLU A 51 23.95 -3.11 -50.00
N GLY A 52 25.16 -3.59 -50.30
CA GLY A 52 25.75 -3.38 -51.62
C GLY A 52 27.27 -3.43 -51.67
N SER A 53 27.91 -4.47 -51.12
CA SER A 53 29.32 -4.75 -51.42
C SER A 53 29.68 -6.20 -51.12
N VAL A 54 29.69 -7.02 -52.17
CA VAL A 54 30.39 -8.30 -52.17
C VAL A 54 31.88 -7.99 -52.20
N GLY A 55 32.58 -8.16 -51.08
CA GLY A 55 34.02 -7.94 -51.00
C GLY A 55 34.48 -7.47 -49.63
N GLY A 56 34.43 -8.34 -48.62
CA GLY A 56 35.12 -8.08 -47.36
C GLY A 56 36.62 -8.28 -47.54
N SER A 57 37.37 -7.23 -47.82
CA SER A 57 38.83 -7.23 -47.69
C SER A 57 39.17 -7.62 -46.25
N ALA A 58 39.83 -8.75 -46.04
CA ALA A 58 40.37 -9.03 -44.72
C ALA A 58 41.52 -8.05 -44.46
N LEU A 59 41.72 -7.73 -43.18
CA LEU A 59 42.45 -6.53 -42.76
C LEU A 59 43.81 -6.83 -42.14
N PHE A 60 43.99 -8.08 -41.71
CA PHE A 60 45.27 -8.67 -41.36
C PHE A 60 45.36 -10.00 -42.08
N SER A 61 46.58 -10.42 -42.38
CA SER A 61 46.82 -11.81 -42.74
C SER A 61 46.49 -12.67 -41.53
N ARG A 62 45.36 -13.38 -41.55
CA ARG A 62 44.91 -14.19 -40.41
C ARG A 62 45.76 -15.46 -40.32
N PRO A 63 46.26 -15.85 -39.13
CA PRO A 63 46.90 -17.16 -38.96
C PRO A 63 46.00 -18.29 -39.51
N GLY A 64 46.59 -19.15 -40.35
CA GLY A 64 45.88 -20.22 -41.04
C GLY A 64 45.30 -19.86 -42.42
N THR A 65 45.34 -18.60 -42.86
CA THR A 65 45.01 -18.24 -44.26
C THR A 65 46.19 -18.48 -45.20
N ILE A 66 45.97 -18.26 -46.50
CA ILE A 66 46.95 -18.51 -47.55
C ILE A 66 47.52 -17.19 -48.06
N ALA A 67 48.85 -17.09 -48.09
CA ALA A 67 49.58 -16.07 -48.84
C ALA A 67 50.12 -16.67 -50.14
N THR A 68 49.97 -15.96 -51.25
CA THR A 68 50.59 -16.33 -52.53
C THR A 68 51.92 -15.58 -52.68
N ILE A 69 53.01 -16.33 -52.68
CA ILE A 69 54.38 -15.84 -52.78
C ILE A 69 54.84 -15.85 -54.24
N THR A 70 55.26 -14.69 -54.73
CA THR A 70 55.80 -14.52 -56.09
C THR A 70 57.21 -13.93 -56.05
N PRO A 71 58.23 -14.63 -56.57
CA PRO A 71 59.58 -14.09 -56.73
C PRO A 71 59.61 -12.86 -57.65
N GLY A 72 60.41 -11.87 -57.27
CA GLY A 72 60.57 -10.59 -57.95
C GLY A 72 62.02 -10.34 -58.37
N LYS A 73 62.48 -9.10 -58.16
CA LYS A 73 63.81 -8.64 -58.59
C LYS A 73 64.93 -9.45 -57.91
N PRO A 74 65.88 -10.04 -58.65
CA PRO A 74 67.00 -10.75 -58.07
C PRO A 74 68.06 -9.80 -57.51
N HIS A 75 68.73 -10.24 -56.45
CA HIS A 75 69.83 -9.58 -55.77
C HIS A 75 70.92 -10.62 -55.49
N SER A 76 72.19 -10.23 -55.43
CA SER A 76 73.30 -11.17 -55.21
C SER A 76 74.23 -10.65 -54.14
N TYR A 77 74.65 -11.52 -53.22
CA TYR A 77 75.55 -11.14 -52.13
C TYR A 77 76.46 -12.32 -51.77
N GLY A 78 77.76 -12.05 -51.65
CA GLY A 78 78.77 -13.10 -51.52
C GLY A 78 78.73 -14.08 -52.70
N SER A 79 78.55 -15.37 -52.41
CA SER A 79 78.42 -16.44 -53.40
C SER A 79 76.97 -16.85 -53.72
N TRP A 80 75.98 -16.11 -53.19
CA TRP A 80 74.56 -16.48 -53.21
C TRP A 80 73.69 -15.41 -53.84
N GLY A 81 72.49 -15.80 -54.26
CA GLY A 81 71.44 -14.92 -54.76
C GLY A 81 70.19 -15.00 -53.88
N THR A 82 69.46 -13.89 -53.79
CA THR A 82 68.10 -13.81 -53.26
C THR A 82 67.24 -13.01 -54.23
N CYS A 83 65.95 -12.87 -53.97
CA CYS A 83 65.10 -11.97 -54.72
C CYS A 83 64.07 -11.32 -53.79
N GLU A 84 63.52 -10.20 -54.20
CA GLU A 84 62.34 -9.63 -53.57
C GLU A 84 61.16 -10.61 -53.67
N PHE A 85 60.34 -10.72 -52.63
CA PHE A 85 59.12 -11.53 -52.67
C PHE A 85 57.89 -10.63 -52.59
N ASN A 86 56.98 -10.76 -53.56
CA ASN A 86 55.64 -10.20 -53.41
C ASN A 86 54.78 -11.20 -52.61
N VAL A 87 54.41 -10.82 -51.40
CA VAL A 87 53.51 -11.57 -50.53
C VAL A 87 52.11 -11.05 -50.76
N LYS A 88 51.33 -11.75 -51.59
CA LYS A 88 49.91 -11.41 -51.78
C LYS A 88 49.08 -12.11 -50.72
N THR A 89 48.46 -11.33 -49.85
CA THR A 89 47.56 -11.82 -48.81
C THR A 89 46.16 -11.28 -49.04
N GLU A 90 45.26 -11.63 -48.13
CA GLU A 90 43.90 -11.10 -48.11
C GLU A 90 43.83 -9.58 -47.82
N THR A 91 44.94 -8.98 -47.34
CA THR A 91 45.06 -7.56 -46.99
C THR A 91 45.72 -6.71 -48.07
N GLY A 92 46.39 -7.34 -49.04
CA GLY A 92 47.08 -6.64 -50.12
C GLY A 92 48.35 -7.34 -50.56
N ASN A 93 49.23 -6.57 -51.19
CA ASN A 93 50.55 -7.01 -51.63
C ASN A 93 51.60 -6.40 -50.71
N HIS A 94 52.47 -7.22 -50.15
CA HIS A 94 53.52 -6.81 -49.22
C HIS A 94 54.89 -7.24 -49.73
N LEU A 95 55.94 -6.47 -49.40
CA LEU A 95 57.31 -6.89 -49.66
C LEU A 95 57.75 -7.88 -48.57
N GLY A 96 58.03 -9.11 -49.00
CA GLY A 96 58.51 -10.20 -48.14
C GLY A 96 60.02 -10.42 -48.26
N PHE A 97 60.55 -11.07 -47.23
CA PHE A 97 61.94 -11.48 -47.11
C PHE A 97 61.98 -12.95 -46.75
N CYS A 98 62.79 -13.71 -47.45
CA CYS A 98 62.91 -15.12 -47.14
C CYS A 98 63.83 -15.33 -45.93
N ALA A 99 63.40 -16.14 -44.96
CA ALA A 99 64.02 -16.23 -43.64
C ALA A 99 65.09 -17.34 -43.53
N GLU A 100 65.13 -18.24 -44.51
CA GLU A 100 66.08 -19.36 -44.58
C GLU A 100 66.96 -19.30 -45.84
N PRO A 101 68.05 -18.52 -45.85
CA PRO A 101 68.83 -18.22 -47.06
C PRO A 101 69.48 -19.43 -47.78
N ASN A 102 69.37 -20.64 -47.22
CA ASN A 102 69.93 -21.87 -47.78
C ASN A 102 68.93 -22.68 -48.63
N SER A 103 67.68 -22.23 -48.71
CA SER A 103 66.62 -22.90 -49.46
C SER A 103 66.50 -22.35 -50.89
N GLY A 104 65.93 -23.14 -51.81
CA GLY A 104 65.68 -22.70 -53.18
C GLY A 104 64.60 -21.62 -53.24
N THR A 105 64.61 -20.78 -54.29
CA THR A 105 63.65 -19.66 -54.44
C THR A 105 62.19 -20.14 -54.39
N PRO A 106 61.44 -19.84 -53.31
CA PRO A 106 60.08 -20.34 -53.14
C PRO A 106 59.06 -19.61 -54.01
N SER A 107 57.98 -20.31 -54.37
CA SER A 107 56.80 -19.69 -55.00
C SER A 107 55.54 -20.51 -54.75
N GLY A 108 54.38 -19.87 -54.86
CA GLY A 108 53.09 -20.54 -54.69
C GLY A 108 52.40 -20.19 -53.38
N ASN A 109 51.60 -21.11 -52.85
CA ASN A 109 50.73 -20.86 -51.71
C ASN A 109 51.38 -21.31 -50.39
N PHE A 110 51.35 -20.42 -49.40
CA PHE A 110 51.97 -20.60 -48.09
C PHE A 110 50.93 -20.36 -47.01
N SER A 111 51.01 -21.10 -45.91
CA SER A 111 50.17 -20.84 -44.75
C SER A 111 50.69 -19.65 -43.96
N VAL A 112 49.81 -18.75 -43.53
CA VAL A 112 50.14 -17.57 -42.74
C VAL A 112 50.18 -17.92 -41.25
N SER A 113 51.12 -17.36 -40.51
CA SER A 113 51.12 -17.26 -39.05
C SER A 113 51.68 -15.91 -38.60
N ILE A 114 51.44 -15.55 -37.34
CA ILE A 114 52.13 -14.44 -36.68
C ILE A 114 53.52 -14.92 -36.29
N LEU A 115 54.54 -14.08 -36.53
CA LEU A 115 55.87 -14.28 -35.98
C LEU A 115 55.90 -13.62 -34.59
N ASP A 116 55.94 -14.43 -33.53
CA ASP A 116 55.83 -13.96 -32.13
C ASP A 116 57.00 -13.03 -31.74
N ASP A 117 56.75 -11.73 -31.76
CA ASP A 117 57.73 -10.68 -31.47
C ASP A 117 57.91 -10.39 -29.97
N SER A 118 57.30 -11.20 -29.09
CA SER A 118 57.74 -11.26 -27.69
C SER A 118 59.14 -11.87 -27.55
N GLN A 119 59.56 -12.68 -28.53
CA GLN A 119 60.91 -13.22 -28.64
C GLN A 119 61.86 -12.15 -29.21
N GLU A 120 62.99 -11.90 -28.52
CA GLU A 120 63.95 -10.85 -28.92
C GLU A 120 64.39 -10.97 -30.38
N LYS A 121 64.68 -12.19 -30.85
CA LYS A 121 65.09 -12.42 -32.25
C LYS A 121 64.03 -11.99 -33.26
N ASN A 122 62.75 -12.24 -32.96
CA ASN A 122 61.63 -11.91 -33.82
C ASN A 122 61.30 -10.41 -33.76
N ALA A 123 61.44 -9.79 -32.58
CA ALA A 123 61.38 -8.34 -32.43
C ALA A 123 62.47 -7.64 -33.26
N ASN A 124 63.68 -8.21 -33.29
CA ASN A 124 64.77 -7.70 -34.13
C ASN A 124 64.52 -7.94 -35.63
N ILE A 125 63.86 -9.04 -36.03
CA ILE A 125 63.40 -9.25 -37.42
C ILE A 125 62.39 -8.17 -37.81
N LYS A 126 61.39 -7.93 -36.97
CA LYS A 126 60.39 -6.86 -37.17
C LYS A 126 61.06 -5.50 -37.34
N ALA A 127 61.99 -5.16 -36.45
CA ALA A 127 62.76 -3.92 -36.51
C ALA A 127 63.60 -3.82 -37.80
N ALA A 128 64.23 -4.92 -38.23
CA ALA A 128 64.99 -4.99 -39.47
C ALA A 128 64.12 -4.70 -40.69
N VAL A 129 62.99 -5.41 -40.80
CA VAL A 129 62.06 -5.22 -41.90
C VAL A 129 61.51 -3.79 -41.89
N LEU A 130 61.11 -3.25 -40.74
CA LEU A 130 60.64 -1.87 -40.59
C LEU A 130 61.67 -0.83 -41.06
N CYS A 131 62.92 -0.96 -40.62
CA CYS A 131 64.02 -0.09 -41.04
C CYS A 131 64.33 -0.19 -42.54
N TYR A 132 63.83 -1.20 -43.24
CA TYR A 132 63.97 -1.32 -44.69
C TYR A 132 62.73 -0.81 -45.43
N VAL A 133 61.53 -1.28 -45.07
CA VAL A 133 60.32 -1.07 -45.87
C VAL A 133 59.64 0.28 -45.63
N ILE A 134 59.87 0.92 -44.48
CA ILE A 134 59.26 2.21 -44.15
C ILE A 134 60.21 3.33 -44.57
N PRO A 135 59.83 4.21 -45.53
CA PRO A 135 60.72 5.24 -46.06
C PRO A 135 61.37 6.12 -44.98
N GLU A 136 60.61 6.55 -43.96
CA GLU A 136 61.15 7.42 -42.91
C GLU A 136 62.19 6.71 -42.03
N LEU A 137 61.96 5.44 -41.70
CA LEU A 137 62.93 4.64 -40.95
C LEU A 137 64.12 4.25 -41.80
N TYR A 138 63.92 4.03 -43.10
CA TYR A 138 65.01 3.76 -44.03
C TYR A 138 65.95 4.95 -44.16
N GLU A 139 65.41 6.15 -44.39
CA GLU A 139 66.19 7.39 -44.45
C GLU A 139 66.92 7.69 -43.13
N GLY A 140 66.25 7.50 -41.99
CA GLY A 140 66.82 7.82 -40.68
C GLY A 140 67.79 6.78 -40.12
N LEU A 141 67.58 5.49 -40.41
CA LEU A 141 68.31 4.37 -39.82
C LEU A 141 68.79 3.38 -40.89
N GLY A 142 67.89 2.93 -41.77
CA GLY A 142 68.14 1.84 -42.73
C GLY A 142 69.33 2.06 -43.66
N LYS A 143 69.54 3.27 -44.19
CA LYS A 143 70.67 3.59 -45.09
C LYS A 143 72.03 3.30 -44.46
N ASN A 144 72.17 3.60 -43.18
CA ASN A 144 73.39 3.38 -42.41
C ASN A 144 73.52 1.91 -41.96
N ILE A 145 72.40 1.24 -41.71
CA ILE A 145 72.40 -0.18 -41.34
C ILE A 145 72.76 -1.05 -42.55
N TYR A 146 72.08 -0.88 -43.68
CA TYR A 146 72.16 -1.78 -44.85
C TYR A 146 73.19 -1.38 -45.91
N ASN A 147 74.09 -0.45 -45.59
CA ASN A 147 75.17 0.02 -46.45
C ASN A 147 74.72 0.36 -47.90
N GLU A 148 73.92 1.43 -48.06
CA GLU A 148 73.36 1.85 -49.35
C GLU A 148 74.40 2.06 -50.47
N LYS A 149 75.65 2.34 -50.13
CA LYS A 149 76.75 2.56 -51.09
C LYS A 149 76.97 1.35 -52.02
N ASP A 150 76.61 0.15 -51.58
CA ASP A 150 76.75 -1.08 -52.36
C ASP A 150 75.55 -1.35 -53.28
N ASN A 151 74.53 -0.48 -53.28
CA ASN A 151 73.29 -0.58 -54.07
C ASN A 151 72.59 -1.95 -53.94
N ASN A 152 72.70 -2.59 -52.78
CA ASN A 152 72.27 -3.98 -52.54
C ASN A 152 71.63 -4.15 -51.15
N THR A 153 70.89 -3.13 -50.71
CA THR A 153 70.34 -3.04 -49.35
C THR A 153 69.33 -4.14 -49.04
N TYR A 154 68.58 -4.60 -50.04
CA TYR A 154 67.68 -5.76 -49.90
C TYR A 154 68.44 -7.01 -49.45
N ALA A 155 69.57 -7.31 -50.11
CA ALA A 155 70.38 -8.49 -49.79
C ALA A 155 70.99 -8.42 -48.39
N TYR A 156 71.37 -7.24 -47.91
CA TYR A 156 71.87 -7.06 -46.54
C TYR A 156 70.76 -7.22 -45.49
N CYS A 157 69.57 -6.67 -45.75
CA CYS A 157 68.40 -6.89 -44.90
C CYS A 157 68.02 -8.38 -44.86
N HIS A 158 68.01 -9.04 -46.02
CA HIS A 158 67.79 -10.47 -46.14
C HIS A 158 68.82 -11.30 -45.37
N ALA A 159 70.13 -11.00 -45.50
CA ALA A 159 71.19 -11.69 -44.77
C ALA A 159 71.05 -11.51 -43.25
N LEU A 160 70.64 -10.32 -42.80
CA LEU A 160 70.34 -10.06 -41.39
C LEU A 160 69.14 -10.88 -40.90
N ILE A 161 68.06 -10.96 -41.68
CA ILE A 161 66.88 -11.76 -41.35
C ILE A 161 67.25 -13.24 -41.24
N GLY A 162 68.03 -13.78 -42.19
CA GLY A 162 68.53 -15.16 -42.12
C GLY A 162 69.35 -15.43 -40.86
N TYR A 163 70.26 -14.53 -40.51
CA TYR A 163 71.04 -14.62 -39.27
C TYR A 163 70.16 -14.56 -38.02
N LEU A 164 69.16 -13.68 -37.98
CA LEU A 164 68.23 -13.56 -36.85
C LEU A 164 67.27 -14.76 -36.72
N TYR A 165 66.83 -15.33 -37.84
CA TYR A 165 65.82 -16.38 -37.86
C TYR A 165 66.40 -17.73 -37.46
N ASN A 166 67.52 -18.13 -38.08
CA ASN A 166 68.14 -19.44 -37.89
C ASN A 166 69.67 -19.42 -37.71
N GLY A 167 70.29 -18.24 -37.55
CA GLY A 167 71.73 -18.11 -37.33
C GLY A 167 72.59 -18.24 -38.60
N SER A 168 71.99 -18.34 -39.79
CA SER A 168 72.75 -18.57 -41.03
C SER A 168 73.57 -17.34 -41.44
N LEU A 169 74.86 -17.57 -41.69
CA LEU A 169 75.79 -16.66 -42.37
C LEU A 169 76.36 -17.32 -43.64
N THR A 170 75.67 -18.36 -44.10
CA THR A 170 76.11 -19.20 -45.23
C THR A 170 76.22 -18.33 -46.48
N GLY A 171 77.28 -18.53 -47.25
CA GLY A 171 77.47 -17.82 -48.51
C GLY A 171 78.10 -16.44 -48.43
N LEU A 172 78.22 -15.88 -47.22
CA LEU A 172 78.86 -14.59 -46.95
C LEU A 172 80.38 -14.72 -46.92
N SER A 173 81.09 -13.70 -47.39
CA SER A 173 82.52 -13.54 -47.05
C SER A 173 82.66 -13.22 -45.55
N SER A 174 83.86 -13.42 -44.98
CA SER A 174 84.12 -13.05 -43.58
C SER A 174 83.76 -11.60 -43.28
N SER A 175 84.07 -10.67 -44.18
CA SER A 175 83.73 -9.24 -44.03
C SER A 175 82.22 -8.98 -44.07
N MET A 176 81.47 -9.69 -44.93
CA MET A 176 80.01 -9.58 -44.98
C MET A 176 79.35 -10.18 -43.73
N ALA A 177 79.89 -11.29 -43.21
CA ALA A 177 79.43 -11.91 -41.98
C ALA A 177 79.63 -11.00 -40.76
N ASP A 178 80.79 -10.35 -40.66
CA ASP A 178 81.05 -9.34 -39.61
C ASP A 178 80.12 -8.13 -39.75
N GLY A 179 79.86 -7.69 -41.00
CA GLY A 179 78.86 -6.68 -41.31
C GLY A 179 77.46 -7.06 -40.81
N VAL A 180 77.00 -8.29 -41.02
CA VAL A 180 75.70 -8.78 -40.54
C VAL A 180 75.62 -8.78 -39.01
N ARG A 181 76.68 -9.20 -38.30
CA ARG A 181 76.71 -9.14 -36.83
C ARG A 181 76.65 -7.70 -36.31
N MET A 182 77.32 -6.78 -36.98
CA MET A 182 77.27 -5.36 -36.65
C MET A 182 75.86 -4.78 -36.92
N MET A 183 75.24 -5.12 -38.05
CA MET A 183 73.84 -4.74 -38.33
C MET A 183 72.89 -5.22 -37.24
N TYR A 184 73.02 -6.48 -36.81
CA TYR A 184 72.27 -7.03 -35.68
C TYR A 184 72.42 -6.19 -34.40
N SER A 185 73.67 -5.89 -34.01
CA SER A 185 73.94 -5.07 -32.81
C SER A 185 73.31 -3.67 -32.91
N THR A 186 73.42 -3.04 -34.08
CA THR A 186 72.85 -1.72 -34.36
C THR A 186 71.32 -1.74 -34.30
N ILE A 187 70.68 -2.74 -34.92
CA ILE A 187 69.23 -2.93 -34.90
C ILE A 187 68.73 -3.16 -33.47
N ASN A 188 69.37 -4.06 -32.71
CA ASN A 188 68.96 -4.34 -31.34
C ASN A 188 69.08 -3.10 -30.45
N THR A 189 70.14 -2.31 -30.65
CA THR A 189 70.33 -1.03 -29.94
C THR A 189 69.24 -0.03 -30.31
N HIS A 190 68.98 0.20 -31.60
CA HIS A 190 67.96 1.15 -32.04
C HIS A 190 66.56 0.73 -31.64
N ARG A 191 66.22 -0.56 -31.68
CA ARG A 191 64.94 -1.08 -31.19
C ARG A 191 64.68 -0.69 -29.73
N GLN A 192 65.73 -0.58 -28.91
CA GLN A 192 65.61 -0.27 -27.49
C GLN A 192 65.72 1.24 -27.19
N THR A 193 66.33 2.02 -28.09
CA THR A 193 66.74 3.41 -27.78
C THR A 193 66.16 4.46 -28.73
N ASN A 194 65.77 4.10 -29.95
CA ASN A 194 65.27 5.04 -30.95
C ASN A 194 63.74 5.16 -30.85
N GLN A 195 63.26 6.31 -30.40
CA GLN A 195 61.85 6.51 -30.12
C GLN A 195 60.96 6.43 -31.36
N THR A 196 61.47 6.83 -32.53
CA THR A 196 60.75 6.72 -33.81
C THR A 196 60.56 5.25 -34.16
N LEU A 197 61.62 4.44 -34.12
CA LEU A 197 61.52 3.00 -34.38
C LEU A 197 60.60 2.31 -33.38
N ILE A 198 60.69 2.63 -32.08
CA ILE A 198 59.80 2.09 -31.04
C ILE A 198 58.32 2.38 -31.38
N SER A 199 58.00 3.60 -31.84
CA SER A 199 56.64 3.97 -32.25
C SER A 199 56.14 3.15 -33.45
N TYR A 200 56.95 2.95 -34.48
CA TYR A 200 56.58 2.06 -35.59
C TYR A 200 56.47 0.60 -35.16
N MET A 201 57.34 0.14 -34.27
CA MET A 201 57.26 -1.22 -33.74
C MET A 201 56.00 -1.48 -32.93
N GLN A 202 55.41 -0.46 -32.30
CA GLN A 202 54.10 -0.57 -31.66
C GLN A 202 52.96 -0.63 -32.69
N ARG A 203 53.09 0.09 -33.81
CA ARG A 203 52.08 0.18 -34.85
C ARG A 203 52.10 -0.96 -35.86
N TYR A 204 53.13 -1.78 -35.97
CA TYR A 204 53.21 -2.82 -37.01
C TYR A 204 53.15 -4.22 -36.39
N GLN A 205 52.75 -5.24 -37.16
CA GLN A 205 52.84 -6.65 -36.80
C GLN A 205 53.74 -7.37 -37.81
N VAL A 206 54.59 -8.29 -37.33
CA VAL A 206 55.39 -9.16 -38.20
C VAL A 206 54.71 -10.52 -38.37
N TYR A 207 54.71 -11.01 -39.61
CA TYR A 207 54.10 -12.28 -40.01
C TYR A 207 55.14 -13.21 -40.63
N VAL A 208 54.80 -14.49 -40.69
CA VAL A 208 55.55 -15.53 -41.40
C VAL A 208 54.60 -16.37 -42.26
N ALA A 209 55.00 -16.63 -43.49
CA ALA A 209 54.33 -17.49 -44.43
C ALA A 209 55.21 -18.72 -44.61
N TYR A 210 54.67 -19.90 -44.29
CA TYR A 210 55.44 -21.13 -44.16
C TYR A 210 54.84 -22.26 -45.00
N ASN A 211 55.70 -23.13 -45.51
CA ASN A 211 55.37 -24.43 -46.10
C ASN A 211 56.61 -25.36 -46.03
N ASP A 212 56.69 -26.38 -46.87
CA ASP A 212 57.81 -27.33 -46.96
C ASP A 212 59.02 -26.81 -47.75
N GLN A 213 58.98 -25.60 -48.30
CA GLN A 213 60.05 -24.97 -49.06
C GLN A 213 60.91 -24.04 -48.20
N GLN A 214 60.32 -22.93 -47.73
CA GLN A 214 61.03 -21.87 -47.01
C GLN A 214 60.06 -20.88 -46.35
N ASP A 215 60.43 -20.34 -45.19
CA ASP A 215 59.64 -19.30 -44.53
C ASP A 215 59.87 -17.90 -45.13
N ILE A 216 58.79 -17.13 -45.31
CA ILE A 216 58.81 -15.73 -45.78
C ILE A 216 58.23 -14.81 -44.69
N VAL A 217 58.98 -13.77 -44.30
CA VAL A 217 58.53 -12.77 -43.33
C VAL A 217 58.17 -11.44 -43.99
N TRP A 218 57.15 -10.76 -43.48
CA TRP A 218 56.78 -9.39 -43.84
C TRP A 218 56.14 -8.69 -42.65
N ILE A 219 55.85 -7.39 -42.80
CA ILE A 219 55.15 -6.61 -41.78
C ILE A 219 53.88 -5.96 -42.34
N GLU A 220 52.90 -5.72 -41.48
CA GLU A 220 51.69 -4.95 -41.79
C GLU A 220 51.43 -3.91 -40.68
N GLU A 221 50.91 -2.73 -41.03
CA GLU A 221 50.51 -1.71 -40.05
C GLU A 221 49.19 -2.10 -39.37
N GLN A 222 49.12 -1.98 -38.04
CA GLN A 222 47.91 -2.03 -37.23
C GLN A 222 47.02 -0.85 -37.63
N GLN A 223 46.00 -1.19 -38.40
CA GLN A 223 44.99 -0.23 -38.80
C GLN A 223 44.00 -0.02 -37.66
N LYS A 224 43.67 1.25 -37.40
CA LYS A 224 42.68 1.60 -36.40
C LYS A 224 41.27 1.46 -36.93
N GLY A 225 40.34 1.10 -36.06
CA GLY A 225 38.92 1.31 -36.26
C GLY A 225 38.35 2.08 -35.07
N SER A 226 37.04 2.10 -34.94
CA SER A 226 36.41 2.72 -33.78
C SER A 226 35.22 1.89 -33.30
N MET A 227 34.75 2.20 -32.09
CA MET A 227 33.51 1.66 -31.57
C MET A 227 32.72 2.72 -30.82
N ASN A 228 31.41 2.55 -30.80
CA ASN A 228 30.50 3.26 -29.90
C ASN A 228 29.35 2.33 -29.49
N LEU A 229 28.45 2.85 -28.68
CA LEU A 229 27.35 2.12 -28.07
C LEU A 229 26.02 2.85 -28.30
N LYS A 230 24.97 2.07 -28.52
CA LYS A 230 23.58 2.51 -28.52
C LYS A 230 22.82 1.75 -27.44
N LYS A 231 22.33 2.49 -26.45
CA LYS A 231 21.52 2.00 -25.35
C LYS A 231 20.05 2.27 -25.57
N GLU A 232 19.23 1.30 -25.23
CA GLU A 232 17.77 1.39 -25.25
C GLU A 232 17.20 0.84 -23.93
N SER A 233 15.95 1.16 -23.64
CA SER A 233 15.21 0.48 -22.58
C SER A 233 14.74 -0.90 -23.07
N ALA A 234 14.85 -1.91 -22.21
CA ALA A 234 14.24 -3.21 -22.43
C ALA A 234 12.71 -3.18 -22.28
N ASN A 235 12.16 -2.18 -21.57
CA ASN A 235 10.72 -1.97 -21.44
C ASN A 235 10.36 -0.47 -21.64
N PRO A 236 10.23 -0.03 -22.91
CA PRO A 236 9.95 1.36 -23.25
C PRO A 236 8.60 1.87 -22.75
N GLU A 237 7.62 1.00 -22.52
CA GLU A 237 6.29 1.40 -22.03
C GLU A 237 6.37 2.10 -20.65
N MET A 238 7.26 1.61 -19.78
CA MET A 238 7.49 2.13 -18.44
C MET A 238 8.32 3.42 -18.45
N THR A 239 9.28 3.49 -19.37
CA THR A 239 10.37 4.48 -19.33
C THR A 239 10.15 5.65 -20.28
N ASN A 240 9.46 5.45 -21.40
CA ASN A 240 9.23 6.53 -22.36
C ASN A 240 8.33 7.60 -21.75
N GLU A 241 8.75 8.86 -21.94
CA GLU A 241 8.07 10.06 -21.41
C GLU A 241 7.96 10.08 -19.88
N ASN A 242 8.75 9.23 -19.20
CA ASN A 242 8.84 9.20 -17.74
C ASN A 242 10.20 9.72 -17.29
N ASN A 243 10.21 10.94 -16.78
CA ASN A 243 11.43 11.66 -16.37
C ASN A 243 12.17 11.01 -15.17
N CYS A 244 11.54 10.03 -14.52
CA CYS A 244 12.15 9.17 -13.51
C CYS A 244 13.25 8.27 -14.07
N TYR A 245 13.27 8.07 -15.38
CA TYR A 245 14.26 7.29 -16.10
C TYR A 245 15.07 8.19 -17.04
N SER A 246 16.35 7.90 -17.18
CA SER A 246 17.18 8.52 -18.21
C SER A 246 18.13 7.48 -18.80
N LEU A 247 18.39 7.57 -20.10
CA LEU A 247 19.45 6.78 -20.75
C LEU A 247 20.81 7.48 -20.63
N GLU A 248 20.85 8.74 -20.19
CA GLU A 248 22.07 9.53 -20.06
C GLU A 248 22.92 9.07 -18.87
N GLY A 249 24.23 9.07 -19.07
CA GLY A 249 25.20 8.87 -18.00
C GLY A 249 25.45 7.41 -17.62
N ALA A 250 24.98 6.45 -18.42
CA ALA A 250 25.43 5.06 -18.32
C ALA A 250 26.92 5.01 -18.70
N VAL A 251 27.74 4.27 -17.96
CA VAL A 251 29.18 4.18 -18.21
C VAL A 251 29.58 2.74 -18.45
N TYR A 252 30.17 2.49 -19.61
CA TYR A 252 30.70 1.19 -20.02
C TYR A 252 32.22 1.25 -20.14
N GLY A 253 32.91 0.32 -19.49
CA GLY A 253 34.34 0.13 -19.73
C GLY A 253 34.56 -0.73 -20.97
N VAL A 254 35.54 -0.35 -21.78
CA VAL A 254 36.07 -1.13 -22.91
C VAL A 254 37.37 -1.79 -22.46
N TYR A 255 37.47 -3.11 -22.61
CA TYR A 255 38.58 -3.92 -22.10
C TYR A 255 39.23 -4.75 -23.21
N LYS A 256 40.55 -5.00 -23.09
CA LYS A 256 41.32 -5.79 -24.06
C LYS A 256 41.02 -7.29 -23.97
N GLU A 257 40.60 -7.77 -22.80
CA GLU A 257 40.32 -9.18 -22.55
C GLU A 257 39.03 -9.38 -21.74
N GLN A 258 38.48 -10.60 -21.81
CA GLN A 258 37.18 -10.95 -21.24
C GLN A 258 37.13 -10.83 -19.71
N SER A 259 38.26 -10.98 -19.03
CA SER A 259 38.34 -10.81 -17.57
C SER A 259 38.21 -9.35 -17.12
N CYS A 260 38.22 -8.40 -18.06
CA CYS A 260 38.09 -6.97 -17.81
C CYS A 260 39.14 -6.39 -16.84
N ASN A 261 40.41 -6.83 -16.93
CA ASN A 261 41.48 -6.33 -16.06
C ASN A 261 42.18 -5.11 -16.67
N THR A 262 42.26 -5.05 -18.00
CA THR A 262 42.93 -3.98 -18.75
C THR A 262 41.90 -3.10 -19.44
N LYS A 263 41.56 -1.97 -18.79
CA LYS A 263 40.64 -0.98 -19.36
C LYS A 263 41.34 -0.09 -20.38
N ILE A 264 40.73 0.07 -21.54
CA ILE A 264 41.21 0.88 -22.67
C ILE A 264 40.56 2.26 -22.68
N ALA A 265 39.24 2.30 -22.50
CA ALA A 265 38.46 3.54 -22.53
C ALA A 265 37.12 3.36 -21.80
N ASP A 266 36.39 4.47 -21.64
CA ASP A 266 35.00 4.48 -21.20
C ASP A 266 34.09 4.99 -22.34
N LEU A 267 32.91 4.39 -22.45
CA LEU A 267 31.81 4.83 -23.28
C LEU A 267 30.70 5.35 -22.35
N THR A 268 30.33 6.62 -22.48
CA THR A 268 29.29 7.27 -21.68
C THR A 268 28.14 7.69 -22.57
N THR A 269 26.92 7.31 -22.22
CA THR A 269 25.71 7.58 -23.02
C THR A 269 25.19 9.01 -22.82
N ASP A 270 24.66 9.59 -23.90
CA ASP A 270 23.86 10.81 -23.93
C ASP A 270 22.37 10.50 -23.61
N ALA A 271 21.53 11.55 -23.57
CA ALA A 271 20.09 11.42 -23.32
C ALA A 271 19.34 10.59 -24.39
N GLN A 272 19.89 10.46 -25.59
CA GLN A 272 19.34 9.61 -26.65
C GLN A 272 19.91 8.18 -26.57
N GLY A 273 20.75 7.87 -25.59
CA GLY A 273 21.39 6.57 -25.40
C GLY A 273 22.56 6.31 -26.34
N ASN A 274 23.08 7.30 -27.09
CA ASN A 274 24.30 7.12 -27.89
C ASN A 274 25.52 7.44 -27.03
N SER A 275 26.62 6.72 -27.19
CA SER A 275 27.87 7.05 -26.50
C SER A 275 28.81 7.94 -27.32
N ASN A 276 29.86 8.45 -26.68
CA ASN A 276 31.07 8.87 -27.38
C ASN A 276 31.63 7.72 -28.24
N THR A 277 32.45 8.08 -29.24
CA THR A 277 33.18 7.10 -30.08
C THR A 277 34.62 6.99 -29.60
N VAL A 278 35.13 5.76 -29.49
CA VAL A 278 36.52 5.47 -29.09
C VAL A 278 37.23 4.85 -30.28
N GLU A 279 38.40 5.39 -30.62
CA GLU A 279 39.30 4.82 -31.62
C GLU A 279 40.23 3.79 -30.96
N VAL A 280 40.30 2.59 -31.54
CA VAL A 280 41.14 1.48 -31.04
C VAL A 280 41.77 0.75 -32.21
N ASP A 281 42.81 -0.03 -31.94
CA ASP A 281 43.38 -0.94 -32.94
C ASP A 281 42.31 -1.96 -33.39
N ALA A 282 42.33 -2.35 -34.66
CA ALA A 282 41.40 -3.38 -35.13
C ALA A 282 41.62 -4.71 -34.38
N GLY A 283 40.54 -5.29 -33.84
CA GLY A 283 40.64 -6.43 -32.93
C GLY A 283 39.34 -6.70 -32.19
N THR A 284 39.35 -7.68 -31.29
CA THR A 284 38.18 -7.98 -30.43
C THR A 284 38.39 -7.41 -29.03
N TYR A 285 37.40 -6.68 -28.55
CA TYR A 285 37.35 -6.04 -27.24
C TYR A 285 36.13 -6.53 -26.46
N TYR A 286 36.12 -6.27 -25.16
CA TYR A 286 35.05 -6.67 -24.25
C TYR A 286 34.48 -5.43 -23.56
N VAL A 287 33.18 -5.22 -23.68
CA VAL A 287 32.49 -4.04 -23.17
C VAL A 287 31.59 -4.44 -22.02
N LYS A 288 31.68 -3.75 -20.88
CA LYS A 288 30.93 -4.07 -19.65
C LYS A 288 30.38 -2.80 -19.02
N GLU A 289 29.11 -2.80 -18.63
CA GLU A 289 28.54 -1.69 -17.87
C GLU A 289 29.14 -1.64 -16.47
N THR A 290 29.59 -0.45 -16.07
CA THR A 290 30.17 -0.17 -14.75
C THR A 290 29.30 0.75 -13.91
N LYS A 291 28.38 1.47 -14.55
CA LYS A 291 27.41 2.36 -13.91
C LYS A 291 26.15 2.40 -14.75
N ALA A 292 25.04 1.96 -14.16
CA ALA A 292 23.72 2.09 -14.77
C ALA A 292 23.30 3.57 -14.83
N PRO A 293 22.52 3.97 -15.84
CA PRO A 293 21.93 5.29 -15.86
C PRO A 293 20.73 5.36 -14.89
N LYS A 294 20.22 6.57 -14.67
CA LYS A 294 19.16 6.84 -13.69
C LYS A 294 17.92 5.97 -13.93
N GLY A 295 17.52 5.25 -12.89
CA GLY A 295 16.32 4.39 -12.89
C GLY A 295 16.49 3.05 -13.61
N PHE A 296 17.69 2.66 -14.04
CA PHE A 296 17.93 1.38 -14.70
C PHE A 296 18.76 0.42 -13.84
N ILE A 297 18.57 -0.87 -14.09
CA ILE A 297 19.29 -1.97 -13.42
C ILE A 297 20.66 -2.11 -14.09
N LEU A 298 21.72 -2.28 -13.30
CA LEU A 298 23.07 -2.49 -13.83
C LEU A 298 23.18 -3.82 -14.59
N ASP A 299 23.49 -3.74 -15.88
CA ASP A 299 23.77 -4.92 -16.70
C ASP A 299 25.16 -5.49 -16.40
N LYS A 300 25.18 -6.66 -15.77
CA LYS A 300 26.42 -7.35 -15.39
C LYS A 300 27.07 -8.11 -16.55
N LYS A 301 26.41 -8.20 -17.72
CA LYS A 301 26.91 -8.93 -18.88
C LYS A 301 28.13 -8.26 -19.48
N VAL A 302 29.06 -9.09 -19.97
CA VAL A 302 30.24 -8.66 -20.75
C VAL A 302 29.99 -8.97 -22.22
N TYR A 303 30.13 -7.97 -23.08
CA TYR A 303 29.83 -8.06 -24.51
C TYR A 303 31.12 -8.08 -25.35
N PRO A 304 31.36 -9.13 -26.17
CA PRO A 304 32.45 -9.09 -27.14
C PRO A 304 32.09 -8.18 -28.32
N VAL A 305 33.02 -7.33 -28.74
CA VAL A 305 32.87 -6.40 -29.86
C VAL A 305 34.10 -6.49 -30.76
N THR A 306 33.90 -6.83 -32.04
CA THR A 306 34.96 -6.88 -33.03
C THR A 306 35.02 -5.56 -33.81
N VAL A 307 36.15 -4.85 -33.70
CA VAL A 307 36.43 -3.61 -34.43
C VAL A 307 37.17 -3.94 -35.71
N THR A 308 36.64 -3.43 -36.82
CA THR A 308 37.18 -3.56 -38.17
C THR A 308 37.86 -2.24 -38.54
N ALA A 309 39.07 -2.30 -39.08
CA ALA A 309 39.83 -1.13 -39.52
C ALA A 309 39.02 -0.20 -40.42
N GLY A 310 39.16 1.11 -40.19
CA GLY A 310 38.43 2.15 -40.90
C GLY A 310 36.91 2.15 -40.70
N LYS A 311 36.36 1.26 -39.87
CA LYS A 311 34.93 1.18 -39.58
C LYS A 311 34.63 1.43 -38.10
N THR A 312 33.40 1.88 -37.84
CA THR A 312 32.84 2.03 -36.50
C THR A 312 31.97 0.82 -36.16
N ALA A 313 32.35 0.06 -35.13
CA ALA A 313 31.49 -0.97 -34.55
C ALA A 313 30.46 -0.33 -33.60
N VAL A 314 29.18 -0.69 -33.72
CA VAL A 314 28.12 -0.17 -32.83
C VAL A 314 27.59 -1.31 -31.96
N LEU A 315 27.85 -1.26 -30.66
CA LEU A 315 27.28 -2.20 -29.70
C LEU A 315 25.87 -1.72 -29.30
N LYS A 316 24.84 -2.54 -29.55
CA LYS A 316 23.46 -2.27 -29.13
C LYS A 316 23.14 -3.04 -27.85
N VAL A 317 22.71 -2.35 -26.80
CA VAL A 317 22.38 -2.95 -25.49
C VAL A 317 21.07 -2.42 -24.95
N LYS A 318 20.46 -3.20 -24.04
CA LYS A 318 19.20 -2.85 -23.39
C LYS A 318 19.29 -3.05 -21.89
N ASP A 319 18.83 -2.08 -21.11
CA ASP A 319 18.65 -2.27 -19.67
C ASP A 319 17.19 -2.45 -19.29
N LEU A 320 16.99 -3.30 -18.30
CA LEU A 320 15.73 -3.38 -17.59
C LEU A 320 15.58 -2.13 -16.68
N PRO A 321 14.41 -1.48 -16.69
CA PRO A 321 14.13 -0.42 -15.73
C PRO A 321 14.01 -0.99 -14.32
N GLN A 322 14.37 -0.18 -13.33
CA GLN A 322 14.03 -0.45 -11.93
C GLN A 322 12.53 -0.26 -11.72
N LEU A 323 11.91 -1.20 -10.99
CA LEU A 323 10.49 -1.21 -10.64
C LEU A 323 10.36 -1.54 -9.14
N ASP A 324 9.26 -1.12 -8.54
CA ASP A 324 8.91 -1.46 -7.15
C ASP A 324 7.92 -2.64 -7.14
N PRO A 325 8.25 -3.78 -6.50
CA PRO A 325 7.35 -4.93 -6.39
C PRO A 325 6.31 -4.69 -5.29
N VAL A 326 5.51 -3.63 -5.44
CA VAL A 326 4.45 -3.24 -4.51
C VAL A 326 3.52 -4.43 -4.28
N GLY A 327 3.54 -4.97 -3.08
CA GLY A 327 2.62 -6.04 -2.66
C GLY A 327 1.33 -5.45 -2.13
N VAL A 328 1.41 -4.85 -0.94
CA VAL A 328 0.30 -4.14 -0.29
C VAL A 328 0.27 -2.70 -0.79
N LEU A 329 -0.89 -2.25 -1.26
CA LEU A 329 -1.15 -0.87 -1.64
C LEU A 329 -1.47 0.00 -0.43
N LEU A 330 -2.32 -0.46 0.47
CA LEU A 330 -2.72 0.30 1.66
C LEU A 330 -3.30 -0.65 2.70
N GLY A 331 -3.29 -0.19 3.95
CA GLY A 331 -4.05 -0.77 5.05
C GLY A 331 -5.04 0.24 5.63
N LYS A 332 -6.22 -0.20 6.03
CA LYS A 332 -7.19 0.65 6.73
C LYS A 332 -7.04 0.50 8.24
N ILE A 333 -7.25 1.60 8.96
CA ILE A 333 -7.31 1.62 10.43
C ILE A 333 -8.55 2.37 10.88
N ASP A 334 -9.10 1.97 12.02
CA ASP A 334 -10.13 2.75 12.68
C ASP A 334 -9.49 3.99 13.33
N LYS A 335 -9.98 5.19 12.98
CA LYS A 335 -9.39 6.47 13.37
C LYS A 335 -9.42 6.74 14.87
N GLU A 336 -10.40 6.21 15.60
CA GLU A 336 -10.52 6.42 17.04
C GLU A 336 -9.53 5.55 17.82
N THR A 337 -9.34 4.31 17.37
CA THR A 337 -8.48 3.32 18.06
C THR A 337 -7.06 3.23 17.52
N ASN A 338 -6.81 3.74 16.31
CA ASN A 338 -5.58 3.55 15.53
C ASN A 338 -5.20 2.07 15.38
N GLN A 339 -6.20 1.21 15.21
CA GLN A 339 -6.00 -0.23 15.00
C GLN A 339 -6.60 -0.63 13.67
N ASN A 340 -5.97 -1.58 12.98
CA ASN A 340 -6.60 -2.30 11.87
C ASN A 340 -7.61 -3.32 12.44
N LYS A 341 -8.70 -2.78 12.97
CA LYS A 341 -9.81 -3.55 13.53
C LYS A 341 -11.07 -2.71 13.51
N PRO A 342 -12.18 -3.20 12.92
CA PRO A 342 -13.43 -2.46 12.93
C PRO A 342 -14.04 -2.38 14.35
N GLN A 343 -14.86 -1.36 14.58
CA GLN A 343 -15.64 -1.20 15.80
C GLN A 343 -17.14 -1.45 15.57
N GLY A 344 -17.81 -1.99 16.59
CA GLY A 344 -19.23 -2.29 16.52
C GLY A 344 -19.54 -3.29 15.42
N SER A 345 -20.55 -3.00 14.60
CA SER A 345 -20.95 -3.82 13.46
C SER A 345 -20.31 -3.40 12.13
N ALA A 346 -19.33 -2.48 12.15
CA ALA A 346 -18.65 -2.02 10.95
C ALA A 346 -17.72 -3.09 10.35
N SER A 347 -17.29 -2.88 9.11
CA SER A 347 -16.29 -3.70 8.41
C SER A 347 -15.22 -2.80 7.78
N LEU A 348 -13.99 -3.30 7.64
CA LEU A 348 -12.95 -2.67 6.82
C LEU A 348 -12.91 -3.25 5.39
N GLU A 349 -13.71 -4.29 5.12
CA GLU A 349 -13.80 -4.96 3.83
C GLU A 349 -14.59 -4.16 2.79
N GLY A 350 -14.16 -4.26 1.53
CA GLY A 350 -14.95 -3.79 0.39
C GLY A 350 -14.95 -2.28 0.22
N ALA A 351 -14.09 -1.55 0.92
CA ALA A 351 -13.79 -0.16 0.60
C ALA A 351 -13.17 -0.09 -0.80
N GLU A 352 -13.59 0.86 -1.62
CA GLU A 352 -13.06 1.00 -2.99
C GLU A 352 -12.20 2.27 -3.11
N PHE A 353 -10.98 2.10 -3.59
CA PHE A 353 -9.99 3.16 -3.74
C PHE A 353 -9.67 3.40 -5.20
N THR A 354 -9.77 4.65 -5.62
CA THR A 354 -9.21 5.10 -6.90
C THR A 354 -7.72 5.36 -6.74
N VAL A 355 -6.92 4.59 -7.47
CA VAL A 355 -5.47 4.68 -7.50
C VAL A 355 -5.03 5.21 -8.85
N LYS A 356 -4.22 6.27 -8.88
CA LYS A 356 -3.72 6.87 -10.12
C LYS A 356 -2.20 6.90 -10.12
N TYR A 357 -1.60 6.56 -11.25
CA TYR A 357 -0.15 6.62 -11.44
C TYR A 357 0.23 7.74 -12.40
N TYR A 358 1.29 8.47 -12.06
CA TYR A 358 1.83 9.60 -12.81
C TYR A 358 3.30 9.36 -13.17
N LYS A 359 3.62 9.48 -14.46
CA LYS A 359 4.99 9.46 -15.02
C LYS A 359 5.74 10.78 -14.74
N THR A 360 5.86 11.14 -13.47
CA THR A 360 6.47 12.40 -13.04
C THR A 360 7.37 12.18 -11.84
N GLU A 361 8.40 13.01 -11.77
CA GLU A 361 9.28 13.06 -10.62
C GLU A 361 8.53 13.43 -9.34
N PRO A 362 8.81 12.75 -8.22
CA PRO A 362 8.37 13.17 -6.89
C PRO A 362 8.82 14.59 -6.56
N THR A 363 7.85 15.48 -6.29
CA THR A 363 8.09 16.87 -5.84
C THR A 363 7.70 17.06 -4.37
N GLY A 364 7.79 16.00 -3.57
CA GLY A 364 7.31 15.94 -2.18
C GLY A 364 5.94 15.27 -2.10
N THR A 365 5.05 15.80 -1.26
CA THR A 365 3.72 15.23 -0.95
C THR A 365 2.57 15.90 -1.72
N GLN A 366 2.87 16.78 -2.68
CA GLN A 366 1.86 17.52 -3.43
C GLN A 366 1.15 16.61 -4.44
N ASN A 367 -0.17 16.77 -4.56
CA ASN A 367 -0.97 16.05 -5.53
C ASN A 367 -0.60 16.46 -6.97
N PRO A 368 -0.13 15.54 -7.83
CA PRO A 368 0.25 15.87 -9.20
C PRO A 368 -0.88 16.51 -10.03
N ALA A 369 -2.14 16.17 -9.75
CA ALA A 369 -3.29 16.74 -10.46
C ALA A 369 -3.42 18.25 -10.25
N GLU A 370 -3.10 18.75 -9.06
CA GLU A 370 -3.13 20.19 -8.73
C GLU A 370 -2.03 20.97 -9.46
N GLN A 371 -0.97 20.28 -9.89
CA GLN A 371 0.11 20.82 -10.72
C GLN A 371 -0.19 20.67 -12.23
N GLY A 372 -1.42 20.29 -12.61
CA GLY A 372 -1.82 20.11 -14.00
C GLY A 372 -1.26 18.85 -14.67
N LYS A 373 -0.77 17.87 -13.89
CA LYS A 373 -0.33 16.58 -14.44
C LYS A 373 -1.52 15.65 -14.63
N THR A 374 -1.50 14.88 -15.71
CA THR A 374 -2.51 13.85 -16.00
C THR A 374 -1.99 12.48 -15.59
N PRO A 375 -2.85 11.61 -15.03
CA PRO A 375 -2.46 10.25 -14.72
C PRO A 375 -2.29 9.43 -16.01
N GLU A 376 -1.25 8.60 -16.03
CA GLU A 376 -1.00 7.64 -17.11
C GLU A 376 -1.92 6.42 -16.99
N ARG A 377 -2.09 5.93 -15.75
CA ARG A 377 -2.99 4.82 -15.44
C ARG A 377 -3.88 5.17 -14.26
N THR A 378 -5.10 4.66 -14.31
CA THR A 378 -6.08 4.77 -13.24
C THR A 378 -6.67 3.39 -12.99
N TRP A 379 -6.78 3.04 -11.71
CA TRP A 379 -7.33 1.79 -11.22
C TRP A 379 -8.33 2.06 -10.11
N VAL A 380 -9.26 1.13 -9.92
CA VAL A 380 -10.09 1.03 -8.73
C VAL A 380 -9.82 -0.32 -8.09
N PHE A 381 -9.33 -0.31 -6.86
CA PHE A 381 -9.09 -1.52 -6.08
C PHE A 381 -10.03 -1.59 -4.87
N ARG A 382 -10.26 -2.81 -4.36
CA ARG A 382 -11.02 -3.04 -3.12
C ARG A 382 -10.16 -3.61 -2.00
N THR A 383 -10.52 -3.30 -0.75
CA THR A 383 -9.96 -3.97 0.42
C THR A 383 -10.56 -5.36 0.66
N ASP A 384 -9.78 -6.20 1.34
CA ASP A 384 -10.16 -7.52 1.83
C ASP A 384 -10.73 -7.49 3.26
N GLU A 385 -11.02 -8.68 3.81
CA GLU A 385 -11.63 -8.86 5.13
C GLU A 385 -10.80 -8.27 6.29
N ASP A 386 -9.47 -8.21 6.12
CA ASP A 386 -8.53 -7.65 7.08
C ASP A 386 -8.23 -6.17 6.81
N GLY A 387 -8.98 -5.51 5.91
CA GLY A 387 -8.84 -4.09 5.61
C GLY A 387 -7.61 -3.73 4.77
N PHE A 388 -6.94 -4.72 4.15
CA PHE A 388 -5.79 -4.48 3.28
C PHE A 388 -6.19 -4.48 1.81
N CYS A 389 -5.46 -3.72 1.00
CA CYS A 389 -5.56 -3.76 -0.45
C CYS A 389 -4.21 -4.13 -1.05
N TYR A 390 -4.20 -4.95 -2.10
CA TYR A 390 -2.96 -5.39 -2.77
C TYR A 390 -2.92 -4.92 -4.22
N TYR A 391 -1.73 -4.68 -4.76
CA TYR A 391 -1.53 -4.40 -6.19
C TYR A 391 -1.60 -5.70 -7.01
N ASP A 392 -2.78 -6.33 -7.00
CA ASP A 392 -3.04 -7.61 -7.62
C ASP A 392 -4.42 -7.61 -8.31
N THR A 393 -4.50 -8.28 -9.46
CA THR A 393 -5.73 -8.43 -10.25
C THR A 393 -6.92 -9.00 -9.47
N LYS A 394 -6.70 -9.78 -8.41
CA LYS A 394 -7.75 -10.29 -7.50
C LYS A 394 -8.55 -9.17 -6.81
N TYR A 395 -7.87 -8.05 -6.52
CA TYR A 395 -8.45 -6.90 -5.83
C TYR A 395 -8.80 -5.75 -6.78
N LEU A 396 -8.38 -5.83 -8.04
CA LEU A 396 -8.71 -4.86 -9.08
C LEU A 396 -10.18 -4.98 -9.48
N ILE A 397 -10.95 -3.93 -9.25
CA ILE A 397 -12.36 -3.82 -9.66
C ILE A 397 -12.48 -3.34 -11.11
N SER A 398 -11.72 -2.31 -11.47
CA SER A 398 -11.72 -1.73 -12.82
C SER A 398 -10.49 -0.87 -13.07
N GLY A 399 -10.26 -0.49 -14.33
CA GLY A 399 -9.18 0.41 -14.72
C GLY A 399 -8.22 -0.20 -15.74
N SER A 400 -7.02 0.36 -15.83
CA SER A 400 -5.96 -0.11 -16.72
C SER A 400 -5.44 -1.50 -16.30
N GLU A 401 -4.76 -2.21 -17.21
CA GLU A 401 -3.98 -3.39 -16.83
C GLU A 401 -2.91 -3.03 -15.78
N LEU A 402 -2.46 -4.00 -14.99
CA LEU A 402 -1.36 -3.77 -14.07
C LEU A 402 -0.04 -3.72 -14.83
N TYR A 403 0.89 -2.91 -14.32
CA TYR A 403 2.26 -2.94 -14.81
C TYR A 403 2.91 -4.26 -14.39
N LEU A 404 3.59 -4.91 -15.33
CA LEU A 404 4.26 -6.19 -15.11
C LEU A 404 5.78 -6.02 -15.29
N GLY A 405 6.53 -6.62 -14.38
CA GLY A 405 7.98 -6.77 -14.49
C GLY A 405 8.38 -7.82 -15.53
N ALA A 406 9.69 -8.01 -15.71
CA ALA A 406 10.23 -8.97 -16.69
C ALA A 406 9.84 -10.43 -16.40
N THR A 407 9.50 -10.76 -15.15
CA THR A 407 9.02 -12.10 -14.72
C THR A 407 7.51 -12.28 -14.89
N GLY A 408 6.78 -11.24 -15.33
CA GLY A 408 5.32 -11.24 -15.44
C GLY A 408 4.59 -10.97 -14.12
N LEU A 409 5.31 -10.65 -13.04
CA LEU A 409 4.71 -10.27 -11.76
C LEU A 409 4.33 -8.77 -11.73
N PRO A 410 3.25 -8.38 -11.04
CA PRO A 410 2.88 -6.97 -10.87
C PRO A 410 4.00 -6.17 -10.19
N GLN A 411 4.42 -5.08 -10.83
CA GLN A 411 5.46 -4.16 -10.33
C GLN A 411 5.19 -2.76 -10.86
N ILE A 412 5.38 -1.73 -10.04
CA ILE A 412 5.06 -0.36 -10.43
C ILE A 412 6.35 0.39 -10.82
N PRO A 413 6.38 1.09 -11.97
CA PRO A 413 7.50 1.93 -12.35
C PRO A 413 7.68 3.14 -11.42
N LEU A 414 8.88 3.73 -11.48
CA LEU A 414 9.22 4.96 -10.77
C LEU A 414 8.26 6.08 -11.17
N GLY A 415 7.82 6.87 -10.19
CA GLY A 415 6.84 7.95 -10.40
C GLY A 415 6.08 8.27 -9.13
N ILE A 416 4.83 8.72 -9.28
CA ILE A 416 3.95 9.03 -8.14
C ILE A 416 2.65 8.26 -8.28
N ILE A 417 2.21 7.66 -7.17
CA ILE A 417 0.87 7.11 -7.02
C ILE A 417 0.04 8.05 -6.14
N THR A 418 -1.22 8.27 -6.51
CA THR A 418 -2.21 8.87 -5.61
C THR A 418 -3.30 7.85 -5.28
N ILE A 419 -3.70 7.79 -4.03
CA ILE A 419 -4.74 6.89 -3.51
C ILE A 419 -5.83 7.73 -2.88
N GLN A 420 -7.07 7.54 -3.33
CA GLN A 420 -8.24 8.23 -2.80
C GLN A 420 -9.35 7.22 -2.55
N GLU A 421 -9.95 7.24 -1.35
CA GLU A 421 -11.14 6.44 -1.12
C GLU A 421 -12.31 7.03 -1.92
N THR A 422 -12.97 6.18 -2.69
CA THR A 422 -14.12 6.56 -3.52
C THR A 422 -15.42 5.89 -3.08
N LYS A 423 -15.33 4.87 -2.22
CA LYS A 423 -16.46 4.24 -1.55
C LYS A 423 -16.01 3.70 -0.20
N ALA A 424 -16.59 4.21 0.88
CA ALA A 424 -16.34 3.71 2.22
C ALA A 424 -16.83 2.27 2.39
N PRO A 425 -16.17 1.48 3.24
CA PRO A 425 -16.68 0.18 3.64
C PRO A 425 -17.95 0.35 4.50
N GLU A 426 -18.65 -0.75 4.76
CA GLU A 426 -19.87 -0.73 5.57
C GLU A 426 -19.60 -0.23 7.00
N GLY A 427 -20.43 0.70 7.49
CA GLY A 427 -20.32 1.23 8.85
C GLY A 427 -19.35 2.41 9.03
N TYR A 428 -18.76 2.93 7.96
CA TYR A 428 -17.81 4.05 7.97
C TYR A 428 -18.24 5.21 7.07
N ILE A 429 -17.77 6.41 7.38
CA ILE A 429 -17.92 7.62 6.58
C ILE A 429 -16.78 7.68 5.57
N LEU A 430 -17.08 8.06 4.33
CA LEU A 430 -16.10 8.25 3.26
C LEU A 430 -14.97 9.18 3.68
N ASN A 431 -13.72 8.73 3.55
CA ASN A 431 -12.53 9.56 3.71
C ASN A 431 -12.13 10.19 2.36
N PRO A 432 -12.37 11.51 2.14
CA PRO A 432 -12.07 12.14 0.86
C PRO A 432 -10.59 12.45 0.63
N GLU A 433 -9.72 12.21 1.62
CA GLU A 433 -8.30 12.52 1.58
C GLU A 433 -7.58 11.81 0.43
N ILE A 434 -6.63 12.53 -0.20
CA ILE A 434 -5.79 11.99 -1.27
C ILE A 434 -4.39 11.77 -0.71
N PHE A 435 -3.97 10.51 -0.67
CA PHE A 435 -2.63 10.11 -0.24
C PHE A 435 -1.70 10.10 -1.44
N VAL A 436 -0.56 10.77 -1.33
CA VAL A 436 0.44 10.88 -2.41
C VAL A 436 1.67 10.07 -2.03
N VAL A 437 1.94 9.00 -2.78
CA VAL A 437 3.01 8.04 -2.50
C VAL A 437 4.03 8.03 -3.65
N PRO A 438 5.26 8.55 -3.44
CA PRO A 438 6.29 8.51 -4.45
C PRO A 438 6.99 7.13 -4.51
N ILE A 439 7.42 6.74 -5.71
CA ILE A 439 8.29 5.59 -5.96
C ILE A 439 9.57 6.12 -6.61
N THR A 440 10.68 6.06 -5.88
CA THR A 440 11.96 6.66 -6.25
C THR A 440 13.05 5.61 -6.47
N SER A 441 14.05 5.98 -7.27
CA SER A 441 15.26 5.18 -7.42
C SER A 441 16.32 5.59 -6.40
N ASN A 442 17.00 4.60 -5.83
CA ASN A 442 18.23 4.81 -5.05
C ASN A 442 19.47 5.00 -5.96
N ASN A 443 19.31 4.84 -7.28
CA ASN A 443 20.35 4.96 -8.32
C ASN A 443 21.60 4.13 -8.07
N ASP A 444 21.44 2.96 -7.47
CA ASP A 444 22.52 2.01 -7.15
C ASP A 444 22.64 0.86 -8.18
N GLY A 445 21.76 0.83 -9.18
CA GLY A 445 21.71 -0.22 -10.20
C GLY A 445 21.16 -1.56 -9.69
N SER A 446 20.51 -1.58 -8.53
CA SER A 446 19.79 -2.75 -8.00
C SER A 446 18.62 -3.16 -8.91
N GLU A 447 18.21 -4.44 -8.81
CA GLU A 447 17.10 -4.99 -9.62
C GLU A 447 15.73 -4.40 -9.23
N PHE A 448 15.50 -4.20 -7.93
CA PHE A 448 14.25 -3.69 -7.39
C PHE A 448 14.49 -2.46 -6.53
N VAL A 449 13.51 -1.55 -6.55
CA VAL A 449 13.40 -0.50 -5.53
C VAL A 449 12.33 -0.89 -4.52
N TYR A 450 12.51 -0.48 -3.27
CA TYR A 450 11.56 -0.70 -2.17
C TYR A 450 11.32 0.64 -1.49
N THR A 451 10.76 1.58 -2.24
CA THR A 451 10.56 2.98 -1.81
C THR A 451 9.11 3.34 -1.64
N TYR A 452 8.21 2.48 -2.13
CA TYR A 452 6.79 2.58 -1.84
C TYR A 452 6.55 2.46 -0.33
N ASN A 453 6.08 3.55 0.28
CA ASN A 453 5.66 3.56 1.67
C ASN A 453 4.15 3.36 1.72
N GLU A 454 3.73 2.17 2.18
CA GLU A 454 2.33 1.82 2.36
C GLU A 454 1.63 2.83 3.29
N PRO A 455 0.59 3.54 2.83
CA PRO A 455 -0.20 4.43 3.68
C PRO A 455 -1.22 3.64 4.52
N GLU A 456 -1.35 4.07 5.78
CA GLU A 456 -2.47 3.68 6.64
C GLU A 456 -3.62 4.69 6.47
N ILE A 457 -4.80 4.21 6.09
CA ILE A 457 -5.97 5.04 5.80
C ILE A 457 -6.90 5.06 7.02
N PRO A 458 -7.09 6.21 7.68
CA PRO A 458 -7.94 6.30 8.86
C PRO A 458 -9.43 6.41 8.49
N GLU A 459 -10.22 5.55 9.11
CA GLU A 459 -11.67 5.43 8.90
C GLU A 459 -12.47 6.05 10.04
N THR A 460 -13.48 6.85 9.71
CA THR A 460 -14.35 7.49 10.70
C THR A 460 -15.69 6.77 10.77
N LEU A 461 -16.07 6.26 11.93
CA LEU A 461 -17.30 5.47 12.09
C LEU A 461 -18.57 6.25 11.71
N LEU A 462 -19.52 5.54 11.10
CA LEU A 462 -20.89 6.01 10.97
C LEU A 462 -21.66 5.67 12.26
N THR A 463 -22.12 6.69 12.98
CA THR A 463 -22.73 6.54 14.31
C THR A 463 -24.14 7.12 14.40
N LEU A 464 -24.90 6.63 15.39
CA LEU A 464 -26.08 7.29 15.94
C LEU A 464 -25.81 7.66 17.39
N ASP A 465 -25.72 8.96 17.65
CA ASP A 465 -25.57 9.50 19.00
C ASP A 465 -26.94 9.70 19.63
N ILE A 466 -27.14 9.20 20.84
CA ILE A 466 -28.38 9.29 21.59
C ILE A 466 -28.18 10.26 22.74
N VAL A 467 -29.10 11.21 22.88
CA VAL A 467 -29.13 12.18 23.98
C VAL A 467 -30.47 12.06 24.70
N LYS A 468 -30.42 11.64 25.96
CA LYS A 468 -31.58 11.40 26.79
C LYS A 468 -31.74 12.48 27.85
N VAL A 469 -32.88 13.17 27.84
CA VAL A 469 -33.20 14.24 28.80
C VAL A 469 -34.61 14.14 29.36
N LEU A 470 -34.88 14.90 30.42
CA LEU A 470 -36.22 15.11 30.96
C LEU A 470 -37.01 16.09 30.08
N LYS A 471 -38.28 15.78 29.77
CA LYS A 471 -39.13 16.58 28.89
C LYS A 471 -39.13 18.06 29.26
N GLY A 472 -38.82 18.91 28.28
CA GLY A 472 -38.79 20.37 28.44
C GLY A 472 -37.64 20.90 29.31
N LYS A 473 -36.67 20.07 29.69
CA LYS A 473 -35.47 20.47 30.46
C LYS A 473 -34.23 19.82 29.84
N ASP A 474 -33.07 20.48 29.90
CA ASP A 474 -31.79 19.89 29.47
C ASP A 474 -31.18 18.94 30.53
N THR A 475 -31.99 18.43 31.46
CA THR A 475 -31.50 17.55 32.54
C THR A 475 -31.28 16.16 31.97
N PRO A 476 -30.03 15.64 31.96
CA PRO A 476 -29.73 14.34 31.38
C PRO A 476 -30.37 13.21 32.20
N ILE A 477 -30.70 12.08 31.57
CA ILE A 477 -31.21 10.89 32.27
C ILE A 477 -30.24 9.71 32.03
N PRO A 478 -29.42 9.35 33.03
CA PRO A 478 -28.52 8.19 32.96
C PRO A 478 -29.26 6.87 33.16
N GLY A 479 -28.68 5.77 32.66
CA GLY A 479 -29.20 4.41 32.89
C GLY A 479 -30.44 4.02 32.06
N VAL A 480 -30.81 4.81 31.05
CA VAL A 480 -31.86 4.42 30.10
C VAL A 480 -31.28 3.43 29.10
N VAL A 481 -31.97 2.30 28.93
CA VAL A 481 -31.53 1.22 28.03
C VAL A 481 -32.35 1.29 26.75
N PHE A 482 -31.66 1.45 25.62
CA PHE A 482 -32.23 1.37 24.28
C PHE A 482 -31.96 -0.01 23.68
N LEU A 483 -32.95 -0.55 22.99
CA LEU A 483 -32.82 -1.75 22.16
C LEU A 483 -32.66 -1.31 20.71
N HIS A 484 -31.52 -1.63 20.11
CA HIS A 484 -31.25 -1.47 18.69
C HIS A 484 -31.41 -2.82 17.99
N THR A 485 -32.07 -2.84 16.84
CA THR A 485 -32.09 -3.98 15.91
C THR A 485 -31.46 -3.53 14.60
N ASP A 486 -30.40 -4.22 14.18
CA ASP A 486 -29.64 -3.91 12.98
C ASP A 486 -30.33 -4.38 11.69
N SER A 487 -29.70 -4.12 10.53
CA SER A 487 -30.23 -4.52 9.22
C SER A 487 -30.29 -6.03 8.98
N LYS A 488 -29.55 -6.82 9.77
CA LYS A 488 -29.51 -8.28 9.71
C LYS A 488 -30.47 -8.91 10.72
N GLY A 489 -31.14 -8.10 11.54
CA GLY A 489 -32.06 -8.54 12.59
C GLY A 489 -31.39 -8.88 13.93
N ASN A 490 -30.08 -8.63 14.08
CA ASN A 490 -29.40 -8.79 15.36
C ASN A 490 -29.82 -7.66 16.32
N GLN A 491 -29.86 -7.98 17.61
CA GLN A 491 -30.25 -7.04 18.64
C GLN A 491 -29.09 -6.72 19.57
N GLU A 492 -28.92 -5.44 19.88
CA GLU A 492 -27.98 -4.95 20.89
C GLU A 492 -28.63 -3.92 21.82
N GLU A 493 -28.11 -3.81 23.03
CA GLU A 493 -28.57 -2.86 24.03
C GLU A 493 -27.49 -1.82 24.28
N VAL A 494 -27.88 -0.55 24.24
CA VAL A 494 -27.02 0.57 24.61
C VAL A 494 -27.65 1.32 25.78
N THR A 495 -26.84 1.64 26.79
CA THR A 495 -27.29 2.30 28.01
C THR A 495 -26.72 3.71 28.07
N THR A 496 -27.53 4.70 28.47
CA THR A 496 -27.06 6.06 28.63
C THR A 496 -26.12 6.21 29.83
N ASP A 497 -25.04 6.96 29.64
CA ASP A 497 -24.06 7.30 30.68
C ASP A 497 -24.57 8.39 31.64
N GLU A 498 -23.73 8.82 32.58
CA GLU A 498 -24.01 9.90 33.55
C GLU A 498 -24.40 11.25 32.91
N LYS A 499 -24.08 11.47 31.63
CA LYS A 499 -24.46 12.67 30.86
C LYS A 499 -25.73 12.43 30.03
N GLY A 500 -26.40 11.29 30.20
CA GLY A 500 -27.56 10.91 29.40
C GLY A 500 -27.19 10.58 27.96
N GLN A 501 -25.94 10.18 27.69
CA GLN A 501 -25.45 9.94 26.32
C GLN A 501 -25.21 8.46 26.07
N ALA A 502 -25.51 8.02 24.86
CA ALA A 502 -25.22 6.68 24.36
C ALA A 502 -24.85 6.77 22.87
N VAL A 503 -24.07 5.82 22.36
CA VAL A 503 -23.64 5.82 20.95
C VAL A 503 -23.80 4.43 20.36
N LEU A 504 -24.50 4.34 19.23
CA LEU A 504 -24.43 3.16 18.36
C LEU A 504 -23.30 3.34 17.35
N LYS A 505 -22.38 2.38 17.31
CA LYS A 505 -21.17 2.42 16.47
C LYS A 505 -21.29 1.46 15.29
N GLY A 506 -20.87 1.91 14.11
CA GLY A 506 -20.75 1.05 12.93
C GLY A 506 -22.10 0.66 12.35
N LEU A 507 -22.92 1.65 12.01
CA LEU A 507 -24.25 1.42 11.44
C LEU A 507 -24.13 0.74 10.06
N THR A 508 -24.55 -0.52 9.99
CA THR A 508 -24.54 -1.34 8.77
C THR A 508 -25.52 -0.82 7.71
N ARG A 509 -25.38 -1.25 6.46
CA ARG A 509 -26.31 -0.94 5.37
C ARG A 509 -27.63 -1.67 5.57
N GLY A 510 -28.73 -1.03 5.24
CA GLY A 510 -30.09 -1.58 5.38
C GLY A 510 -30.92 -0.86 6.42
N THR A 511 -31.94 -1.55 6.96
CA THR A 511 -32.95 -0.94 7.85
C THR A 511 -32.68 -1.21 9.32
N HIS A 512 -32.70 -0.18 10.15
CA HIS A 512 -32.46 -0.24 11.57
C HIS A 512 -33.69 0.20 12.36
N THR A 513 -33.88 -0.33 13.56
CA THR A 513 -34.87 0.16 14.52
C THR A 513 -34.26 0.41 15.88
N ILE A 514 -34.69 1.47 16.55
CA ILE A 514 -34.30 1.76 17.93
C ILE A 514 -35.52 2.17 18.75
N GLN A 515 -35.61 1.65 19.97
CA GLN A 515 -36.67 1.95 20.92
C GLN A 515 -36.15 1.88 22.35
N GLU A 516 -36.83 2.54 23.29
CA GLU A 516 -36.53 2.37 24.71
C GLU A 516 -36.98 1.00 25.21
N LYS A 517 -36.05 0.28 25.82
CA LYS A 517 -36.31 -1.00 26.47
C LYS A 517 -36.79 -0.77 27.89
N SER A 518 -36.00 -0.04 28.69
CA SER A 518 -36.27 0.26 30.10
C SER A 518 -35.70 1.61 30.51
N VAL A 519 -36.33 2.24 31.50
CA VAL A 519 -35.91 3.51 32.12
C VAL A 519 -35.69 3.31 33.62
N PRO A 520 -34.86 4.13 34.29
CA PRO A 520 -34.74 4.11 35.74
C PRO A 520 -36.07 4.42 36.44
N ASP A 521 -36.22 3.93 37.68
CA ASP A 521 -37.40 4.24 38.49
C ASP A 521 -37.58 5.76 38.68
N GLY A 522 -38.83 6.21 38.61
CA GLY A 522 -39.19 7.63 38.70
C GLY A 522 -39.34 8.32 37.35
N TYR A 523 -39.15 7.59 36.24
CA TYR A 523 -39.42 8.06 34.87
C TYR A 523 -40.47 7.18 34.19
N THR A 524 -41.18 7.75 33.22
CA THR A 524 -42.09 7.01 32.33
C THR A 524 -41.40 6.77 31.00
N LYS A 525 -41.33 5.51 30.59
CA LYS A 525 -40.73 5.10 29.31
C LYS A 525 -41.48 5.66 28.11
N ASN A 526 -40.76 6.10 27.08
CA ASN A 526 -41.31 6.41 25.77
C ASN A 526 -41.54 5.13 24.95
N PRO A 527 -42.78 4.79 24.55
CA PRO A 527 -43.07 3.59 23.76
C PRO A 527 -42.72 3.76 22.27
N GLY A 528 -42.22 4.93 21.87
CA GLY A 528 -41.86 5.24 20.49
C GLY A 528 -40.81 4.30 19.91
N VAL A 529 -40.98 3.97 18.64
CA VAL A 529 -40.04 3.22 17.82
C VAL A 529 -39.59 4.11 16.69
N LEU A 530 -38.28 4.26 16.57
CA LEU A 530 -37.65 4.97 15.47
C LEU A 530 -37.10 3.95 14.47
N LYS A 531 -37.40 4.15 13.20
CA LYS A 531 -36.90 3.32 12.09
C LYS A 531 -36.16 4.19 11.08
N PHE A 532 -34.95 3.81 10.73
CA PHE A 532 -34.12 4.50 9.74
C PHE A 532 -33.43 3.51 8.82
N SER A 533 -32.91 3.98 7.69
CA SER A 533 -32.11 3.18 6.76
C SER A 533 -30.75 3.79 6.49
N VAL A 534 -29.78 2.93 6.21
CA VAL A 534 -28.47 3.29 5.68
C VAL A 534 -28.35 2.73 4.27
N ASP A 535 -28.04 3.57 3.28
CA ASP A 535 -27.94 3.15 1.88
C ASP A 535 -26.53 2.65 1.49
N GLU A 536 -26.33 2.30 0.21
CA GLU A 536 -25.05 1.80 -0.32
C GLU A 536 -23.88 2.79 -0.23
N ASN A 537 -24.17 4.08 -0.07
CA ASN A 537 -23.17 5.12 0.12
C ASN A 537 -23.05 5.51 1.60
N ASN A 538 -23.54 4.66 2.51
CA ASN A 538 -23.54 4.87 3.96
C ASN A 538 -24.32 6.11 4.40
N LYS A 539 -25.33 6.53 3.62
CA LYS A 539 -26.17 7.69 3.96
C LYS A 539 -27.38 7.26 4.78
N ILE A 540 -27.59 7.96 5.90
CA ILE A 540 -28.70 7.72 6.83
C ILE A 540 -29.96 8.47 6.39
N THR A 541 -31.12 7.79 6.43
CA THR A 541 -32.44 8.38 6.15
C THR A 541 -33.46 7.91 7.18
N LEU A 542 -34.23 8.84 7.76
CA LEU A 542 -35.35 8.51 8.63
C LEU A 542 -36.50 7.91 7.80
N LEU A 543 -37.04 6.77 8.24
CA LEU A 543 -38.18 6.12 7.60
C LEU A 543 -39.47 6.33 8.39
N GLU A 544 -39.42 6.14 9.70
CA GLU A 544 -40.60 6.19 10.56
C GLU A 544 -40.21 6.60 11.98
N ASN A 545 -41.12 7.30 12.67
CA ASN A 545 -41.02 7.63 14.08
C ASN A 545 -42.41 7.58 14.71
N THR A 546 -42.64 6.62 15.60
CA THR A 546 -43.95 6.41 16.24
C THR A 546 -44.09 7.09 17.59
N ALA A 547 -43.06 7.80 18.07
CA ALA A 547 -43.09 8.51 19.35
C ALA A 547 -44.17 9.59 19.37
N THR A 548 -44.86 9.72 20.51
CA THR A 548 -45.90 10.73 20.71
C THR A 548 -45.57 11.63 21.88
N ASP A 549 -45.87 12.91 21.77
CA ASP A 549 -45.51 13.91 22.79
C ASP A 549 -46.07 13.61 24.20
N LYS A 550 -47.12 12.77 24.33
CA LYS A 550 -47.72 12.43 25.62
C LYS A 550 -46.72 11.86 26.63
N THR A 551 -45.75 11.06 26.18
CA THR A 551 -44.73 10.41 27.01
C THR A 551 -43.34 10.95 26.74
N GLY A 552 -43.23 12.12 26.09
CA GLY A 552 -41.99 12.70 25.62
C GLY A 552 -41.75 12.50 24.12
N THR A 553 -40.80 13.23 23.54
CA THR A 553 -40.54 13.23 22.10
C THR A 553 -39.25 12.47 21.74
N MET A 554 -39.21 11.94 20.51
CA MET A 554 -37.98 11.45 19.88
C MET A 554 -37.70 12.29 18.65
N LYS A 555 -36.62 13.07 18.66
CA LYS A 555 -36.22 13.94 17.54
C LYS A 555 -34.96 13.39 16.90
N PHE A 556 -35.09 12.93 15.66
CA PHE A 556 -33.99 12.42 14.85
C PHE A 556 -33.44 13.49 13.91
N THR A 557 -32.13 13.65 13.86
CA THR A 557 -31.44 14.63 13.02
C THR A 557 -30.24 13.98 12.36
N VAL A 558 -30.15 14.04 11.04
CA VAL A 558 -28.93 13.68 10.29
C VAL A 558 -28.02 14.89 10.26
N ARG A 559 -26.75 14.72 10.61
CA ARG A 559 -25.74 15.78 10.67
C ARG A 559 -25.07 15.98 9.32
N GLU A 560 -24.38 17.11 9.17
CA GLU A 560 -23.65 17.46 7.93
C GLU A 560 -22.51 16.49 7.60
N ASP A 561 -21.90 15.88 8.63
CA ASP A 561 -20.84 14.87 8.48
C ASP A 561 -21.36 13.48 8.07
N GLY A 562 -22.68 13.31 7.95
CA GLY A 562 -23.33 12.05 7.60
C GLY A 562 -23.77 11.19 8.79
N THR A 563 -23.29 11.45 10.00
CA THR A 563 -23.76 10.77 11.22
C THR A 563 -25.18 11.21 11.61
N ALA A 564 -25.79 10.56 12.59
CA ALA A 564 -27.10 10.95 13.08
C ALA A 564 -27.10 11.18 14.60
N GLN A 565 -28.07 11.98 15.05
CA GLN A 565 -28.38 12.20 16.45
C GLN A 565 -29.87 11.93 16.72
N LEU A 566 -30.13 11.23 17.81
CA LEU A 566 -31.46 10.99 18.37
C LEU A 566 -31.56 11.66 19.74
N HIS A 567 -32.35 12.73 19.81
CA HIS A 567 -32.69 13.40 21.07
C HIS A 567 -34.01 12.84 21.61
N VAL A 568 -34.00 12.29 22.83
CA VAL A 568 -35.14 11.60 23.43
C VAL A 568 -35.51 12.18 24.78
N GLU A 569 -36.75 12.61 24.90
CA GLU A 569 -37.33 13.13 26.14
C GLU A 569 -38.20 12.09 26.84
N ASP A 570 -38.12 12.03 28.17
CA ASP A 570 -39.05 11.27 29.03
C ASP A 570 -39.70 12.21 30.03
N ILE A 571 -40.85 11.80 30.54
CA ILE A 571 -41.51 12.47 31.67
C ILE A 571 -41.21 11.75 32.98
N LEU A 572 -41.45 12.43 34.10
CA LEU A 572 -41.43 11.79 35.42
C LEU A 572 -42.56 10.75 35.52
N ALA A 573 -42.35 9.71 36.31
CA ALA A 573 -43.39 8.75 36.65
C ALA A 573 -44.57 9.48 37.34
N PRO A 574 -45.83 9.19 36.97
CA PRO A 574 -46.97 9.76 37.64
C PRO A 574 -47.07 9.22 39.09
N TYR A 575 -47.88 9.88 39.90
CA TYR A 575 -48.17 9.44 41.26
C TYR A 575 -49.68 9.23 41.48
N GLN A 576 -50.01 8.52 42.54
CA GLN A 576 -51.38 8.33 43.01
C GLN A 576 -51.65 9.20 44.24
N LEU A 577 -52.78 9.90 44.25
CA LEU A 577 -53.30 10.57 45.45
C LEU A 577 -54.35 9.67 46.11
N ILE A 578 -54.13 9.37 47.40
CA ILE A 578 -54.98 8.50 48.21
C ILE A 578 -55.62 9.33 49.32
N ILE A 579 -56.95 9.33 49.38
CA ILE A 579 -57.66 10.03 50.46
C ILE A 579 -58.15 9.01 51.47
N HIS A 580 -57.82 9.22 52.74
CA HIS A 580 -58.29 8.44 53.87
C HIS A 580 -59.40 9.22 54.58
N LYS A 581 -60.65 8.82 54.33
CA LYS A 581 -61.83 9.48 54.88
C LYS A 581 -62.21 8.89 56.23
N VAL A 582 -62.13 9.71 57.28
CA VAL A 582 -62.56 9.34 58.63
C VAL A 582 -63.50 10.37 59.25
N ASN A 583 -64.07 10.05 60.41
CA ASN A 583 -64.67 11.03 61.31
C ASN A 583 -63.69 11.49 62.41
N ASP A 584 -64.15 12.38 63.26
CA ASP A 584 -63.46 12.94 64.43
C ASP A 584 -63.10 11.92 65.52
N HIS A 585 -63.52 10.66 65.37
CA HIS A 585 -63.21 9.53 66.25
C HIS A 585 -62.47 8.41 65.48
N GLU A 586 -61.84 8.73 64.36
CA GLU A 586 -61.06 7.81 63.51
C GLU A 586 -61.84 6.66 62.86
N LYS A 587 -63.17 6.71 62.89
CA LYS A 587 -64.00 5.76 62.13
C LYS A 587 -63.93 6.11 60.64
N VAL A 588 -63.56 5.13 59.81
CA VAL A 588 -63.58 5.24 58.35
C VAL A 588 -64.99 5.47 57.80
N LEU A 589 -65.10 6.27 56.74
CA LEU A 589 -66.40 6.68 56.17
C LEU A 589 -66.52 6.30 54.69
N GLU A 590 -67.54 5.49 54.39
CA GLU A 590 -67.96 5.15 53.02
C GLU A 590 -68.89 6.24 52.46
N GLY A 591 -68.80 6.51 51.16
CA GLY A 591 -69.75 7.37 50.45
C GLY A 591 -69.41 8.86 50.39
N ALA A 592 -68.22 9.29 50.83
CA ALA A 592 -67.74 10.66 50.59
C ALA A 592 -67.33 10.80 49.13
N GLU A 593 -67.84 11.80 48.42
CA GLU A 593 -67.44 12.11 47.03
C GLU A 593 -66.44 13.27 47.02
N PHE A 594 -65.34 13.08 46.29
CA PHE A 594 -64.38 14.13 46.00
C PHE A 594 -64.23 14.31 44.50
N THR A 595 -64.03 15.56 44.10
CA THR A 595 -63.59 15.92 42.75
C THR A 595 -62.22 16.58 42.81
N LEU A 596 -61.34 16.15 41.91
CA LEU A 596 -60.02 16.72 41.68
C LEU A 596 -60.08 17.64 40.45
N TYR A 597 -59.52 18.83 40.57
CA TYR A 597 -59.58 19.90 39.58
C TYR A 597 -58.17 20.32 39.15
N THR A 598 -58.04 20.83 37.93
CA THR A 598 -56.78 21.44 37.43
C THR A 598 -56.67 22.94 37.71
N ASP A 599 -57.77 23.58 38.11
CA ASP A 599 -57.85 25.01 38.40
C ASP A 599 -58.31 25.27 39.84
N LYS A 600 -57.85 26.38 40.41
CA LYS A 600 -58.13 26.74 41.81
C LYS A 600 -59.60 27.06 42.04
N GLU A 601 -60.27 27.59 41.03
CA GLU A 601 -61.69 27.95 41.04
C GLU A 601 -62.61 26.72 41.00
N CYS A 602 -62.05 25.52 40.82
CA CYS A 602 -62.77 24.25 40.73
C CYS A 602 -63.81 24.23 39.60
N LYS A 603 -63.44 24.68 38.40
CA LYS A 603 -64.30 24.70 37.20
C LYS A 603 -63.90 23.64 36.17
N GLN A 604 -62.67 23.17 36.19
CA GLN A 604 -62.11 22.17 35.28
C GLN A 604 -61.91 20.85 36.04
N GLU A 605 -62.94 20.01 36.00
CA GLU A 605 -62.90 18.68 36.60
C GLU A 605 -61.90 17.77 35.87
N LEU A 606 -61.00 17.15 36.61
CA LEU A 606 -60.05 16.16 36.11
C LEU A 606 -60.54 14.74 36.37
N GLN A 607 -60.85 14.43 37.63
CA GLN A 607 -61.27 13.12 38.10
C GLN A 607 -62.24 13.26 39.28
N LYS A 608 -63.10 12.26 39.48
CA LYS A 608 -64.02 12.17 40.62
C LYS A 608 -63.95 10.76 41.22
N ALA A 609 -63.98 10.67 42.54
CA ALA A 609 -63.93 9.40 43.24
C ALA A 609 -64.77 9.43 44.52
N THR A 610 -65.25 8.26 44.94
CA THR A 610 -66.07 8.08 46.14
C THR A 610 -65.38 7.12 47.10
N SER A 611 -65.40 7.42 48.40
CA SER A 611 -64.79 6.57 49.41
C SER A 611 -65.50 5.21 49.53
N GLY A 612 -64.69 4.14 49.52
CA GLY A 612 -65.18 2.77 49.71
C GLY A 612 -65.48 2.43 51.17
N LYS A 613 -65.76 1.15 51.43
CA LYS A 613 -66.03 0.60 52.77
C LYS A 613 -64.86 0.75 53.75
N ASP A 614 -63.66 0.82 53.22
CA ASP A 614 -62.41 1.08 53.94
C ASP A 614 -62.16 2.58 54.19
N GLY A 615 -63.04 3.45 53.69
CA GLY A 615 -62.89 4.90 53.74
C GLY A 615 -61.87 5.45 52.74
N ILE A 616 -61.38 4.64 51.81
CA ILE A 616 -60.33 5.03 50.86
C ILE A 616 -60.95 5.41 49.51
N LEU A 617 -60.43 6.47 48.90
CA LEU A 617 -60.60 6.76 47.47
C LEU A 617 -59.26 7.15 46.83
N ARG A 618 -59.15 7.00 45.52
CA ARG A 618 -57.88 7.12 44.78
C ARG A 618 -58.04 7.96 43.52
N PHE A 619 -57.06 8.81 43.26
CA PHE A 619 -56.87 9.52 42.00
C PHE A 619 -55.56 9.08 41.38
N GLN A 620 -55.59 8.62 40.14
CA GLN A 620 -54.45 7.96 39.46
C GLN A 620 -53.86 8.85 38.37
N ASP A 621 -52.68 8.48 37.88
CA ASP A 621 -52.02 9.12 36.74
C ASP A 621 -51.80 10.64 36.90
N LEU A 622 -51.46 11.07 38.12
CA LEU A 622 -51.22 12.49 38.41
C LEU A 622 -49.77 12.87 38.05
N GLU A 623 -49.63 13.94 37.28
CA GLU A 623 -48.33 14.46 36.84
C GLU A 623 -47.60 15.15 37.99
N VAL A 624 -46.31 14.87 38.13
CA VAL A 624 -45.41 15.60 39.03
C VAL A 624 -45.13 17.00 38.47
N ASP A 625 -44.75 17.94 39.33
CA ASP A 625 -44.52 19.36 39.00
C ASP A 625 -45.81 20.09 38.53
N LYS A 626 -46.99 19.51 38.78
CA LYS A 626 -48.31 20.09 38.48
C LYS A 626 -49.14 20.28 39.75
N LYS A 627 -49.88 21.39 39.80
CA LYS A 627 -50.82 21.67 40.90
C LYS A 627 -52.19 21.08 40.60
N TYR A 628 -52.80 20.51 41.62
CA TYR A 628 -54.17 20.02 41.59
C TYR A 628 -54.96 20.56 42.78
N TYR A 629 -56.28 20.62 42.64
CA TYR A 629 -57.17 21.16 43.65
C TYR A 629 -58.24 20.14 44.01
N LEU A 630 -58.28 19.70 45.26
CA LEU A 630 -59.19 18.65 45.72
C LEU A 630 -60.31 19.26 46.57
N LYS A 631 -61.57 18.92 46.24
CA LYS A 631 -62.77 19.38 46.96
C LYS A 631 -63.70 18.22 47.26
N GLU A 632 -64.21 18.14 48.49
CA GLU A 632 -65.31 17.24 48.84
C GLU A 632 -66.62 17.80 48.28
N THR A 633 -67.27 17.05 47.39
CA THR A 633 -68.50 17.47 46.70
C THR A 633 -69.75 16.86 47.33
N LYS A 634 -69.60 15.76 48.07
CA LYS A 634 -70.70 15.11 48.79
C LYS A 634 -70.20 14.48 50.08
N ALA A 635 -70.80 14.84 51.20
CA ALA A 635 -70.52 14.18 52.48
C ALA A 635 -71.13 12.76 52.54
N PRO A 636 -70.51 11.84 53.29
CA PRO A 636 -71.12 10.58 53.70
C PRO A 636 -72.44 10.78 54.44
N ASP A 637 -73.32 9.78 54.37
CA ASP A 637 -74.61 9.81 55.04
C ASP A 637 -74.45 10.03 56.57
N GLY A 638 -75.12 11.05 57.10
CA GLY A 638 -75.03 11.42 58.52
C GLY A 638 -73.87 12.35 58.89
N TYR A 639 -73.09 12.80 57.91
CA TYR A 639 -71.98 13.74 58.11
C TYR A 639 -72.20 15.04 57.34
N ARG A 640 -71.44 16.07 57.68
CA ARG A 640 -71.44 17.35 56.95
C ARG A 640 -70.09 17.56 56.27
N ILE A 641 -70.11 18.22 55.11
CA ILE A 641 -68.89 18.64 54.43
C ILE A 641 -68.19 19.68 55.34
N PRO A 642 -66.90 19.51 55.66
CA PRO A 642 -66.13 20.49 56.39
C PRO A 642 -66.02 21.80 55.61
N VAL A 643 -66.16 22.93 56.31
CA VAL A 643 -66.01 24.28 55.76
C VAL A 643 -64.95 25.05 56.52
N ASN A 644 -64.34 26.04 55.88
CA ASN A 644 -63.44 26.99 56.52
C ASN A 644 -64.19 27.82 57.59
N SER A 645 -63.45 28.52 58.45
CA SER A 645 -64.04 29.37 59.51
C SER A 645 -64.95 30.49 58.97
N ASP A 646 -64.82 30.86 57.69
CA ASP A 646 -65.66 31.83 56.99
C ASP A 646 -66.88 31.20 56.27
N GLY A 647 -67.08 29.88 56.41
CA GLY A 647 -68.19 29.14 55.81
C GLY A 647 -67.97 28.73 54.36
N THR A 648 -66.81 29.01 53.77
CA THR A 648 -66.47 28.56 52.41
C THR A 648 -66.02 27.10 52.39
N ASP A 649 -66.22 26.42 51.26
CA ASP A 649 -65.77 25.03 51.09
C ASP A 649 -64.24 24.91 51.23
N ILE A 650 -63.79 23.84 51.88
CA ILE A 650 -62.35 23.54 51.95
C ILE A 650 -61.88 23.01 50.58
N VAL A 651 -60.83 23.62 50.06
CA VAL A 651 -60.13 23.17 48.84
C VAL A 651 -58.67 22.93 49.19
N TYR A 652 -58.17 21.72 48.96
CA TYR A 652 -56.78 21.39 49.18
C TYR A 652 -55.97 21.64 47.90
N GLU A 653 -54.97 22.51 47.97
CA GLU A 653 -53.94 22.62 46.91
C GLU A 653 -52.92 21.50 47.11
N ILE A 654 -52.83 20.61 46.12
CA ILE A 654 -51.91 19.48 46.07
C ILE A 654 -50.82 19.77 45.04
N TYR A 655 -49.56 19.65 45.43
CA TYR A 655 -48.42 19.80 44.54
C TYR A 655 -47.33 18.80 44.91
N THR A 656 -46.67 18.22 43.90
CA THR A 656 -45.53 17.32 44.09
C THR A 656 -44.35 17.79 43.26
N LYS A 657 -43.15 17.48 43.74
CA LYS A 657 -41.89 17.73 43.04
C LYS A 657 -41.01 16.49 43.12
N SER A 658 -40.37 16.10 42.02
CA SER A 658 -39.46 14.95 42.01
C SER A 658 -38.17 15.21 41.25
N ASP A 659 -37.09 14.63 41.77
CA ASP A 659 -35.81 14.47 41.09
C ASP A 659 -35.32 13.04 41.39
N PRO A 660 -35.63 12.06 40.52
CA PRO A 660 -35.32 10.65 40.78
C PRO A 660 -33.83 10.36 40.95
N GLN A 661 -32.97 11.13 40.28
CA GLN A 661 -31.51 11.02 40.34
C GLN A 661 -30.95 11.42 41.70
N LYS A 662 -31.63 12.34 42.40
CA LYS A 662 -31.29 12.74 43.78
C LYS A 662 -32.12 12.00 44.84
N ASP A 663 -32.89 11.00 44.44
CA ASP A 663 -33.84 10.31 45.31
C ASP A 663 -34.82 11.27 46.01
N LEU A 664 -35.26 12.31 45.29
CA LEU A 664 -36.12 13.35 45.83
C LEU A 664 -37.57 13.16 45.37
N PHE A 665 -38.48 13.14 46.33
CA PHE A 665 -39.91 13.32 46.11
C PHE A 665 -40.50 14.16 47.26
N GLU A 666 -41.09 15.29 46.93
CA GLU A 666 -41.67 16.22 47.89
C GLU A 666 -43.16 16.35 47.64
N TYR A 667 -43.96 16.30 48.71
CA TYR A 667 -45.40 16.44 48.67
C TYR A 667 -45.83 17.69 49.42
N TYR A 668 -46.66 18.53 48.81
CA TYR A 668 -47.14 19.77 49.39
C TYR A 668 -48.66 19.76 49.47
N VAL A 669 -49.19 20.13 50.63
CA VAL A 669 -50.61 20.42 50.82
C VAL A 669 -50.78 21.83 51.36
N ASN A 670 -51.53 22.66 50.63
CA ASN A 670 -51.72 24.07 50.93
C ASN A 670 -50.40 24.83 51.17
N GLY A 671 -49.37 24.49 50.37
CA GLY A 671 -48.03 25.08 50.44
C GLY A 671 -47.13 24.55 51.56
N LYS A 672 -47.62 23.72 52.48
CA LYS A 672 -46.80 23.06 53.50
C LYS A 672 -46.18 21.78 52.94
N LYS A 673 -44.86 21.65 53.09
CA LYS A 673 -44.07 20.48 52.66
C LYS A 673 -44.23 19.31 53.63
N TYR A 674 -44.35 18.11 53.07
CA TYR A 674 -44.37 16.82 53.74
C TYR A 674 -43.38 15.88 53.05
N THR A 675 -42.64 15.11 53.86
CA THR A 675 -41.62 14.14 53.40
C THR A 675 -41.70 12.80 54.11
N ASP A 676 -42.60 12.67 55.10
CA ASP A 676 -42.65 11.51 55.98
C ASP A 676 -43.35 10.33 55.31
N ALA A 677 -42.94 9.10 55.64
CA ALA A 677 -43.55 7.87 55.15
C ALA A 677 -44.80 7.45 55.95
N THR A 678 -45.14 8.18 57.02
CA THR A 678 -46.25 7.87 57.93
C THR A 678 -46.93 9.15 58.40
N GLY A 679 -48.21 9.05 58.78
CA GLY A 679 -49.00 10.16 59.33
C GLY A 679 -50.13 10.59 58.41
N ASP A 680 -50.81 11.67 58.78
CA ASP A 680 -52.00 12.18 58.07
C ASP A 680 -51.70 12.69 56.65
N PHE A 681 -50.42 13.01 56.39
CA PHE A 681 -49.87 13.42 55.10
C PHE A 681 -48.58 12.62 54.86
N ALA A 682 -48.64 11.56 54.07
CA ALA A 682 -47.53 10.61 53.94
C ALA A 682 -47.19 10.27 52.48
N ILE A 683 -45.91 10.06 52.18
CA ILE A 683 -45.43 9.56 50.89
C ILE A 683 -45.10 8.07 51.03
N THR A 684 -45.84 7.21 50.34
CA THR A 684 -45.66 5.75 50.33
C THR A 684 -45.35 5.25 48.91
N GLY A 685 -45.27 3.93 48.73
CA GLY A 685 -44.98 3.30 47.43
C GLY A 685 -43.51 3.35 47.02
N THR A 686 -43.24 2.96 45.79
CA THR A 686 -41.89 2.93 45.19
C THR A 686 -41.61 4.22 44.43
N LYS A 687 -40.42 4.37 43.85
CA LYS A 687 -40.12 5.48 42.92
C LYS A 687 -40.94 5.39 41.63
N ALA A 688 -41.26 4.18 41.18
CA ALA A 688 -42.08 3.93 39.99
C ALA A 688 -43.56 4.19 40.27
N ASP A 689 -44.04 3.83 41.47
CA ASP A 689 -45.44 3.89 41.86
C ASP A 689 -45.59 4.74 43.14
N ARG A 690 -45.31 6.04 43.04
CA ARG A 690 -45.39 6.95 44.19
C ARG A 690 -46.83 7.14 44.63
N GLU A 691 -47.06 7.08 45.92
CA GLU A 691 -48.36 7.32 46.54
C GLU A 691 -48.25 8.50 47.52
N VAL A 692 -49.16 9.47 47.43
CA VAL A 692 -49.31 10.53 48.41
C VAL A 692 -50.64 10.39 49.12
N ASN A 693 -50.60 10.39 50.45
CA ASN A 693 -51.75 10.11 51.31
C ASN A 693 -52.24 11.40 51.96
N LEU A 694 -53.56 11.58 52.00
CA LEU A 694 -54.22 12.72 52.65
C LEU A 694 -55.38 12.22 53.53
N LYS A 695 -55.31 12.45 54.85
CA LYS A 695 -56.44 12.20 55.75
C LYS A 695 -57.41 13.39 55.74
N VAL A 696 -58.70 13.11 55.53
CA VAL A 696 -59.77 14.12 55.58
C VAL A 696 -60.83 13.70 56.59
N VAL A 697 -61.14 14.59 57.53
CA VAL A 697 -62.03 14.33 58.68
C VAL A 697 -63.36 15.04 58.49
N ASN A 698 -64.49 14.30 58.58
CA ASN A 698 -65.82 14.93 58.61
C ASN A 698 -66.36 14.93 60.03
N PRO A 699 -66.81 16.09 60.54
CA PRO A 699 -67.51 16.12 61.81
C PRO A 699 -68.84 15.39 61.68
N VAL A 700 -69.24 14.71 62.76
CA VAL A 700 -70.56 14.09 62.84
C VAL A 700 -71.62 15.15 62.62
N GLY A 701 -72.47 14.96 61.61
CA GLY A 701 -73.63 15.81 61.45
C GLY A 701 -74.56 15.56 62.62
N MET A 702 -75.07 16.61 63.27
CA MET A 702 -76.20 16.42 64.17
C MET A 702 -77.32 15.74 63.37
N LYS A 703 -77.51 14.43 63.57
CA LYS A 703 -78.80 13.80 63.32
C LYS A 703 -79.75 14.57 64.22
N MET A 704 -80.51 15.51 63.66
CA MET A 704 -81.82 15.72 64.24
C MET A 704 -82.50 14.35 64.22
N PRO A 705 -83.07 13.89 65.35
CA PRO A 705 -83.79 12.62 65.33
C PRO A 705 -84.77 12.67 64.17
N GLU A 706 -84.87 11.58 63.41
CA GLU A 706 -86.02 11.40 62.52
C GLU A 706 -87.27 11.65 63.37
N THR A 707 -87.96 12.79 63.17
CA THR A 707 -89.29 13.03 63.72
C THR A 707 -90.35 12.28 62.92
N GLY A 708 -89.98 11.10 62.41
CA GLY A 708 -90.79 10.25 61.54
C GLY A 708 -90.62 8.77 61.86
N SER A 709 -90.51 8.39 63.13
CA SER A 709 -90.83 7.01 63.52
C SER A 709 -92.35 6.85 63.54
N PRO A 710 -92.94 5.76 63.00
CA PRO A 710 -94.37 5.46 63.13
C PRO A 710 -94.88 5.48 64.59
N TRP A 711 -93.95 5.33 65.55
CA TRP A 711 -94.25 5.38 66.98
C TRP A 711 -94.61 6.78 67.49
N THR A 712 -94.09 7.87 66.91
CA THR A 712 -94.44 9.23 67.36
C THR A 712 -95.84 9.65 66.89
N VAL A 713 -96.30 9.15 65.74
CA VAL A 713 -97.71 9.28 65.30
C VAL A 713 -98.63 8.44 66.21
N GLY A 714 -98.19 7.26 66.62
CA GLY A 714 -98.91 6.42 67.60
C GLY A 714 -99.12 7.13 68.95
N ILE A 715 -98.07 7.76 69.49
CA ILE A 715 -98.13 8.46 70.78
C ILE A 715 -99.02 9.71 70.72
N LEU A 716 -98.97 10.48 69.63
CA LEU A 716 -99.84 11.65 69.42
C LEU A 716 -101.32 11.26 69.24
N LEU A 717 -101.62 10.14 68.56
CA LEU A 717 -102.98 9.62 68.43
C LEU A 717 -103.52 9.04 69.75
N THR A 718 -102.70 8.35 70.56
CA THR A 718 -103.10 7.94 71.91
C THR A 718 -103.27 9.12 72.86
N GLY A 719 -102.48 10.19 72.70
CA GLY A 719 -102.62 11.43 73.47
C GLY A 719 -103.93 12.16 73.18
N LEU A 720 -104.33 12.29 71.90
CA LEU A 720 -105.64 12.84 71.54
C LEU A 720 -106.80 11.92 71.98
N GLY A 721 -106.63 10.59 71.90
CA GLY A 721 -107.62 9.62 72.34
C GLY A 721 -107.92 9.68 73.85
N LEU A 722 -106.90 9.90 74.69
CA LEU A 722 -107.07 10.04 76.14
C LEU A 722 -107.73 11.37 76.55
N ILE A 723 -107.50 12.46 75.80
CA ILE A 723 -108.15 13.76 76.03
C ILE A 723 -109.63 13.69 75.63
N VAL A 724 -109.98 13.03 74.52
CA VAL A 724 -111.37 12.81 74.10
C VAL A 724 -112.11 11.85 75.05
N ALA A 725 -111.46 10.79 75.53
CA ALA A 725 -112.03 9.88 76.54
C ALA A 725 -112.26 10.58 77.90
N GLY A 726 -111.34 11.46 78.32
CA GLY A 726 -111.51 12.29 79.52
C GLY A 726 -112.68 13.27 79.40
N TYR A 727 -112.88 13.89 78.24
CA TYR A 727 -114.00 14.80 77.98
C TYR A 727 -115.36 14.07 77.93
N VAL A 728 -115.41 12.86 77.37
CA VAL A 728 -116.63 12.02 77.32
C VAL A 728 -116.97 11.41 78.69
N MET A 729 -115.99 11.12 79.55
CA MET A 729 -116.23 10.68 80.94
C MET A 729 -116.72 11.81 81.84
N MET A 730 -116.28 13.07 81.63
CA MET A 730 -116.84 14.23 82.35
C MET A 730 -118.30 14.52 81.98
N ILE A 731 -118.69 14.34 80.71
CA ILE A 731 -120.09 14.54 80.27
C ILE A 731 -121.01 13.40 80.75
N ARG A 732 -120.48 12.20 81.01
CA ARG A 732 -121.26 11.08 81.58
C ARG A 732 -121.39 11.08 83.11
N LYS A 733 -120.55 11.81 83.86
CA LYS A 733 -120.66 11.96 85.32
C LYS A 733 -121.56 13.11 85.78
N GLY A 734 -121.95 14.02 84.89
CA GLY A 734 -122.85 15.15 85.20
C GLY A 734 -124.34 14.88 85.04
N LYS A 735 -124.79 13.61 85.02
CA LYS A 735 -126.21 13.25 84.76
C LYS A 735 -126.77 12.15 85.67
N GLN A 736 -126.15 11.90 86.83
CA GLN A 736 -126.59 10.83 87.73
C GLN A 736 -126.36 11.12 89.23
N GLU A 737 -126.51 12.38 89.65
CA GLU A 737 -126.71 12.76 91.07
C GLU A 737 -127.85 13.80 91.14
N ASP A 738 -129.01 13.37 90.65
CA ASP A 738 -130.33 13.86 91.05
C ASP A 738 -131.14 12.60 91.39
N GLU A 739 -130.86 11.98 92.56
CA GLU A 739 -131.79 11.08 93.28
C GLU A 739 -131.15 10.58 94.61
N GLU A 740 -131.81 10.95 95.71
CA GLU A 740 -131.81 10.36 97.06
C GLU A 740 -130.68 10.64 98.09
N LYS A 741 -131.08 11.47 99.08
CA LYS A 741 -130.95 11.37 100.55
C LYS A 741 -129.59 11.22 101.23
#